data_AF-A0A8S9WKR0-F1
#
_entry.id   AF-A0A8S9WKR0-F1
#
_cell.length_a   1.000
_cell.length_b   1.000
_cell.length_c   1.000
_cell.angle_alpha   90.00
_cell.angle_beta   90.00
_cell.angle_gamma   90.00
#
_symmetry.space_group_name_H-M   'P 1'
#
loop_
_entity.id
_entity.type
_entity.pdbx_description
1 polymer ?
#
loop_
_entity_poly.entity_id
_entity_poly.type
_entity_poly.pdbx_seq_one_letter_code
_entity_poly.pdbx_strand_id
1 'polypeptide(L)'
;SPAISIEQKTTSKNPRSTVGTVTEIYDYLRLLFARIGIPHCPVHQIPIVAQSPEKIAQRIAEETEGTLIVLAPIIRQKKGTYEKLVADLNKEGYTRVRINKTIQRTDDKITLERYKKHDIEIVIDRLRSKDRSRLVEAVENALQRSEGLVIVLDKDEAEHVYSANLACPICGIAFEELQPRMFSFNSPFGACPVCHGLGIKMDFDPDLIIPDKDKCIADGALAIYRNAIDGWRGQYVAAVAKHFGFNIFTPIKDLTEEQYNALMYGTDEQVRFSMTMRNGDAKWSHLGGWEGLMPQSERLYQQTESEYRRHELERFMRISPCPSCNGKRLKEKILAVTVGENTIIDITDMSIDRCIEFFESIDITEKQLEIAGLILKEIRDRLDFLAKVGLSYLTLSRSSSSLSGGEAQRIRLATQIGSNLMGVLYILDEPSIGLHQRDNQKLIDTLHRLRDIGNTLIVVEHDEETIRRADYVVDMGPGAGLQGGRIVAKGTPEEIEANPESLTGQYLSRQLTIETPAVRRESSKCIKLKGCRENNLKNIDVAIPTGVLTLVTGVSGSGKSTLIYEILYRGLMQKLHNSRERAGSHDEILTGQEIDKVIVINQSPIGKTPRSNPATYTKVFDEIRKVFSETKESKLRGFKPGRFSFNVRGGRCEACNGDGVIKIEMNFLPDVYVECEECRGKRYNNETLEIKYKGKSIAEVLDMSVEEALQLFENIPSIKHKLETLRRVGLGYIKLGQRSTTLS
;
A
#
# COMPACT_ATOMS: atom_id res chain seq x y z
N SER A 1 -27.57 -9.62 -20.13
CA SER A 1 -27.06 -8.65 -19.14
C SER A 1 -25.65 -8.98 -18.72
N PRO A 2 -24.79 -8.00 -18.42
CA PRO A 2 -23.48 -8.25 -17.85
C PRO A 2 -23.62 -8.89 -16.47
N ALA A 3 -22.75 -9.84 -16.15
CA ALA A 3 -22.61 -10.39 -14.80
C ALA A 3 -21.34 -9.82 -14.15
N ILE A 4 -21.43 -9.42 -12.88
CA ILE A 4 -20.33 -8.84 -12.12
C ILE A 4 -20.03 -9.73 -10.92
N SER A 5 -18.82 -10.30 -10.89
CA SER A 5 -18.33 -11.11 -9.77
C SER A 5 -17.60 -10.24 -8.73
N ILE A 6 -17.95 -10.38 -7.46
CA ILE A 6 -17.34 -9.71 -6.30
C ILE A 6 -16.72 -10.79 -5.38
N GLU A 7 -15.55 -11.27 -5.79
CA GLU A 7 -14.74 -12.28 -5.09
C GLU A 7 -13.82 -11.70 -4.00
N GLN A 8 -13.37 -12.56 -3.09
CA GLN A 8 -12.40 -12.27 -2.02
C GLN A 8 -10.94 -12.19 -2.47
N LYS A 9 -10.68 -12.10 -3.79
CA LYS A 9 -9.32 -12.08 -4.31
C LYS A 9 -8.57 -10.85 -3.78
N THR A 10 -7.41 -11.12 -3.18
CA THR A 10 -6.50 -10.09 -2.69
C THR A 10 -6.28 -8.99 -3.72
N THR A 11 -6.39 -7.75 -3.27
CA THR A 11 -6.15 -6.55 -4.07
C THR A 11 -4.75 -6.56 -4.69
N SER A 12 -4.64 -5.90 -5.85
CA SER A 12 -3.35 -5.65 -6.49
C SER A 12 -2.36 -5.05 -5.48
N LYS A 13 -1.16 -5.63 -5.41
CA LYS A 13 -0.06 -5.17 -4.53
C LYS A 13 0.60 -3.87 -5.01
N ASN A 14 -0.05 -3.12 -5.90
CA ASN A 14 0.50 -1.87 -6.42
C ASN A 14 0.64 -0.86 -5.26
N PRO A 15 1.87 -0.42 -4.90
CA PRO A 15 2.10 0.48 -3.77
C PRO A 15 1.48 1.88 -3.99
N ARG A 16 1.14 2.23 -5.23
CA ARG A 16 0.48 3.48 -5.57
C ARG A 16 -1.04 3.44 -5.38
N SER A 17 -1.64 2.27 -5.23
CA SER A 17 -3.08 2.15 -5.08
C SER A 17 -3.50 2.36 -3.62
N THR A 18 -4.53 3.18 -3.42
CA THR A 18 -5.11 3.57 -2.13
C THR A 18 -6.62 3.34 -2.13
N VAL A 19 -7.27 3.38 -0.97
CA VAL A 19 -8.73 3.34 -0.86
C VAL A 19 -9.37 4.43 -1.74
N GLY A 20 -8.85 5.66 -1.70
CA GLY A 20 -9.36 6.77 -2.50
C GLY A 20 -9.24 6.57 -4.00
N THR A 21 -8.18 5.91 -4.49
CA THR A 21 -8.04 5.62 -5.93
C THR A 21 -8.91 4.45 -6.38
N VAL A 22 -9.10 3.42 -5.53
CA VAL A 22 -9.95 2.26 -5.87
C VAL A 22 -11.44 2.62 -5.89
N THR A 23 -11.83 3.59 -5.06
CA THR A 23 -13.21 4.09 -4.95
C THR A 23 -13.50 5.25 -5.91
N GLU A 24 -12.48 5.73 -6.63
CA GLU A 24 -12.49 6.93 -7.47
C GLU A 24 -12.82 8.23 -6.70
N ILE A 25 -13.01 8.18 -5.38
CA ILE A 25 -13.24 9.37 -4.54
C ILE A 25 -12.07 10.34 -4.69
N TYR A 26 -10.84 9.83 -4.74
CA TYR A 26 -9.66 10.66 -4.97
C TYR A 26 -9.73 11.39 -6.30
N ASP A 27 -10.30 10.79 -7.35
CA ASP A 27 -10.41 11.43 -8.66
C ASP A 27 -11.40 12.60 -8.63
N TYR A 28 -12.52 12.46 -7.92
CA TYR A 28 -13.45 13.56 -7.65
C TYR A 28 -12.83 14.63 -6.74
N LEU A 29 -12.02 14.26 -5.74
CA LEU A 29 -11.27 15.24 -4.95
C LEU A 29 -10.32 16.05 -5.83
N ARG A 30 -9.59 15.42 -6.76
CA ARG A 30 -8.73 16.16 -7.71
C ARG A 30 -9.53 17.15 -8.57
N LEU A 31 -10.74 16.76 -9.01
CA LEU A 31 -11.63 17.65 -9.74
C LEU A 31 -12.10 18.82 -8.86
N LEU A 32 -12.50 18.54 -7.62
CA LEU A 32 -12.93 19.55 -6.64
C LEU A 32 -11.82 20.59 -6.41
N PHE A 33 -10.61 20.12 -6.06
CA PHE A 33 -9.46 20.99 -5.79
C PHE A 33 -9.00 21.78 -7.02
N ALA A 34 -9.13 21.22 -8.22
CA ALA A 34 -8.82 21.97 -9.43
C ALA A 34 -9.85 23.07 -9.76
N ARG A 35 -11.11 22.91 -9.33
CA ARG A 35 -12.19 23.86 -9.66
C ARG A 35 -12.39 24.96 -8.62
N ILE A 36 -12.34 24.61 -7.33
CA ILE A 36 -12.64 25.55 -6.24
C ILE A 36 -11.49 25.72 -5.25
N GLY A 37 -10.37 25.01 -5.44
CA GLY A 37 -9.21 25.08 -4.56
C GLY A 37 -8.51 26.43 -4.64
N ILE A 38 -8.13 26.95 -3.47
CA ILE A 38 -7.41 28.21 -3.34
C ILE A 38 -5.93 27.88 -3.15
N PRO A 39 -5.03 28.23 -4.09
CA PRO A 39 -3.61 27.99 -3.92
C PRO A 39 -3.03 29.00 -2.93
N HIS A 40 -2.20 28.53 -2.01
CA HIS A 40 -1.46 29.38 -1.07
C HIS A 40 0.03 29.38 -1.40
N CYS A 41 0.73 30.43 -1.01
CA CYS A 41 2.19 30.42 -1.08
C CYS A 41 2.75 29.43 -0.03
N PRO A 42 3.59 28.44 -0.40
CA PRO A 42 4.16 27.50 0.58
C PRO A 42 5.00 28.18 1.68
N VAL A 43 5.62 29.32 1.35
CA VAL A 43 6.52 30.05 2.26
C VAL A 43 5.77 31.07 3.13
N HIS A 44 4.84 31.81 2.53
CA HIS A 44 4.17 32.95 3.19
C HIS A 44 2.73 32.65 3.62
N GLN A 45 2.18 31.50 3.22
CA GLN A 45 0.81 31.05 3.51
C GLN A 45 -0.32 32.02 3.12
N ILE A 46 -0.01 33.01 2.27
CA ILE A 46 -1.00 33.93 1.72
C ILE A 46 -1.72 33.32 0.51
N PRO A 47 -3.02 33.58 0.34
CA PRO A 47 -3.79 33.07 -0.79
C PRO A 47 -3.36 33.76 -2.09
N ILE A 48 -3.10 32.94 -3.11
CA ILE A 48 -2.71 33.37 -4.46
C ILE A 48 -3.97 33.32 -5.32
N VAL A 49 -4.55 34.47 -5.60
CA VAL A 49 -5.77 34.57 -6.40
C VAL A 49 -5.52 35.59 -7.50
N ALA A 50 -5.82 35.22 -8.75
CA ALA A 50 -5.85 36.20 -9.83
C ALA A 50 -6.98 37.19 -9.56
N GLN A 51 -6.66 38.48 -9.57
CA GLN A 51 -7.62 39.54 -9.34
C GLN A 51 -7.62 40.48 -10.52
N SER A 52 -8.81 40.88 -10.99
CA SER A 52 -8.92 41.96 -11.97
C SER A 52 -8.48 43.28 -11.32
N PRO A 53 -7.98 44.24 -12.13
CA PRO A 53 -7.65 45.58 -11.63
C PRO A 53 -8.78 46.22 -10.83
N GLU A 54 -10.04 46.03 -11.28
CA GLU A 54 -11.25 46.49 -10.58
C GLU A 54 -11.41 45.88 -9.18
N LYS A 55 -11.12 44.58 -9.05
CA LYS A 55 -11.24 43.85 -7.77
C LYS A 55 -10.12 44.22 -6.81
N ILE A 56 -8.91 44.43 -7.33
CA ILE A 56 -7.76 44.94 -6.56
C ILE A 56 -8.09 46.34 -6.04
N ALA A 57 -8.58 47.23 -6.90
CA ALA A 57 -8.99 48.58 -6.52
C ALA A 57 -10.13 48.58 -5.49
N GLN A 58 -11.13 47.72 -5.65
CA GLN A 58 -12.21 47.57 -4.68
C GLN A 58 -11.65 47.15 -3.30
N ARG A 59 -10.77 46.15 -3.28
CA ARG A 59 -10.16 45.65 -2.04
C ARG A 59 -9.31 46.72 -1.34
N ILE A 60 -8.52 47.49 -2.10
CA ILE A 60 -7.76 48.62 -1.56
C ILE A 60 -8.71 49.65 -0.94
N ALA A 61 -9.82 49.97 -1.61
CA ALA A 61 -10.80 50.93 -1.10
C ALA A 61 -11.52 50.44 0.19
N GLU A 62 -11.66 49.13 0.37
CA GLU A 62 -12.24 48.51 1.58
C GLU A 62 -11.22 48.39 2.73
N GLU A 63 -9.95 48.11 2.43
CA GLU A 63 -8.90 47.83 3.42
C GLU A 63 -8.20 49.09 3.94
N THR A 64 -8.26 50.21 3.21
CA THR A 64 -7.46 51.42 3.53
C THR A 64 -8.28 52.70 3.53
N GLU A 65 -7.99 53.58 4.50
CA GLU A 65 -8.68 54.87 4.67
C GLU A 65 -7.72 56.05 4.54
N GLY A 66 -7.99 56.91 3.56
CA GLY A 66 -7.29 58.19 3.44
C GLY A 66 -6.51 58.31 2.14
N THR A 67 -5.28 58.84 2.20
CA THR A 67 -4.45 59.13 1.03
C THR A 67 -3.45 58.00 0.83
N LEU A 68 -3.48 57.39 -0.34
CA LEU A 68 -2.68 56.25 -0.73
C LEU A 68 -1.65 56.64 -1.78
N ILE A 69 -0.54 55.91 -1.83
CA ILE A 69 0.44 56.00 -2.93
C ILE A 69 0.46 54.65 -3.64
N VAL A 70 0.12 54.66 -4.93
CA VAL A 70 0.18 53.48 -5.79
C VAL A 70 1.55 53.40 -6.44
N LEU A 71 2.22 52.27 -6.24
CA LEU A 71 3.58 52.01 -6.68
C LEU A 71 3.61 50.81 -7.63
N ALA A 72 4.41 50.91 -8.70
CA ALA A 72 4.71 49.80 -9.60
C ALA A 72 6.15 49.30 -9.40
N PRO A 73 6.37 48.11 -8.81
CA PRO A 73 7.71 47.57 -8.62
C PRO A 73 8.29 47.06 -9.93
N ILE A 74 9.34 47.72 -10.45
CA ILE A 74 10.05 47.27 -11.67
C ILE A 74 11.21 46.35 -11.33
N ILE A 75 11.98 46.70 -10.29
CA ILE A 75 13.16 45.96 -9.88
C ILE A 75 13.00 45.58 -8.41
N ARG A 76 13.19 44.30 -8.11
CA ARG A 76 13.17 43.78 -6.74
C ARG A 76 14.40 42.92 -6.49
N GLN A 77 15.19 43.27 -5.48
CA GLN A 77 16.34 42.52 -4.98
C GLN A 77 17.39 42.12 -6.04
N LYS A 78 17.54 42.92 -7.10
CA LYS A 78 18.54 42.70 -8.16
C LYS A 78 19.73 43.67 -8.02
N LYS A 79 20.92 43.22 -8.42
CA LYS A 79 22.16 44.02 -8.40
C LYS A 79 22.31 44.82 -9.68
N GLY A 80 22.68 46.08 -9.57
CA GLY A 80 22.90 46.94 -10.73
C GLY A 80 22.92 48.42 -10.38
N THR A 81 23.46 49.24 -11.28
CA THR A 81 23.55 50.70 -11.09
C THR A 81 22.27 51.42 -11.54
N TYR A 82 21.45 50.81 -12.40
CA TYR A 82 20.13 51.28 -12.89
C TYR A 82 20.01 52.76 -13.32
N GLU A 83 21.11 53.50 -13.50
CA GLU A 83 21.10 54.93 -13.88
C GLU A 83 20.36 55.17 -15.20
N LYS A 84 20.56 54.28 -16.19
CA LYS A 84 19.85 54.34 -17.47
C LYS A 84 18.34 54.12 -17.32
N LEU A 85 17.94 53.20 -16.43
CA LEU A 85 16.53 52.92 -16.16
C LEU A 85 15.84 54.16 -15.57
N VAL A 86 16.46 54.83 -14.60
CA VAL A 86 15.91 56.06 -13.99
C VAL A 86 15.82 57.19 -15.01
N ALA A 87 16.83 57.36 -15.87
CA ALA A 87 16.82 58.37 -16.93
C ALA A 87 15.72 58.11 -17.97
N ASP A 88 15.46 56.85 -18.32
CA ASP A 88 14.39 56.48 -19.24
C ASP A 88 13.00 56.68 -18.60
N LEU A 89 12.84 56.37 -17.30
CA LEU A 89 11.60 56.68 -16.55
C LEU A 89 11.29 58.18 -16.51
N ASN A 90 12.32 59.03 -16.38
CA ASN A 90 12.14 60.49 -16.42
C ASN A 90 11.66 60.96 -17.80
N LYS A 91 12.23 60.40 -18.89
CA LYS A 91 11.78 60.71 -20.26
C LYS A 91 10.35 60.28 -20.53
N GLU A 92 9.90 59.21 -19.89
CA GLU A 92 8.52 58.72 -19.96
C GLU A 92 7.54 59.56 -19.12
N GLY A 93 8.02 60.52 -18.34
CA GLY A 93 7.20 61.48 -17.60
C GLY A 93 6.98 61.14 -16.12
N TYR A 94 7.60 60.08 -15.59
CA TYR A 94 7.50 59.76 -14.16
C TYR A 94 8.45 60.64 -13.37
N THR A 95 7.92 61.54 -12.53
CA THR A 95 8.71 62.50 -11.73
C THR A 95 9.28 61.90 -10.45
N ARG A 96 8.73 60.79 -9.96
CA ARG A 96 9.09 60.20 -8.66
C ARG A 96 9.28 58.69 -8.76
N VAL A 97 10.33 58.21 -8.12
CA VAL A 97 10.63 56.79 -7.94
C VAL A 97 10.96 56.54 -6.47
N ARG A 98 10.58 55.38 -5.96
CA ARG A 98 10.98 54.90 -4.65
C ARG A 98 12.14 53.93 -4.85
N ILE A 99 13.27 54.21 -4.21
CA ILE A 99 14.46 53.38 -4.28
C ILE A 99 14.88 53.03 -2.86
N ASN A 100 15.00 51.73 -2.57
CA ASN A 100 15.34 51.23 -1.24
C ASN A 100 14.51 51.89 -0.14
N LYS A 101 13.19 51.95 -0.35
CA LYS A 101 12.18 52.59 0.53
C LYS A 101 12.18 54.11 0.60
N THR A 102 13.13 54.81 -0.03
CA THR A 102 13.18 56.29 -0.07
C THR A 102 12.61 56.83 -1.37
N ILE A 103 11.65 57.77 -1.29
CA ILE A 103 11.10 58.43 -2.49
C ILE A 103 12.05 59.54 -2.92
N GLN A 104 12.53 59.47 -4.16
CA GLN A 104 13.44 60.42 -4.78
C GLN A 104 12.85 60.90 -6.10
N ARG A 105 13.25 62.08 -6.56
CA ARG A 105 12.81 62.56 -7.87
C ARG A 105 13.72 62.00 -8.96
N THR A 106 13.15 61.75 -10.13
CA THR A 106 13.86 61.15 -11.26
C THR A 106 14.78 62.13 -12.01
N ASP A 107 14.64 63.43 -11.74
CA ASP A 107 15.55 64.49 -12.22
C ASP A 107 16.81 64.65 -11.36
N ASP A 108 16.84 64.05 -10.17
CA ASP A 108 18.01 64.04 -9.30
C ASP A 108 19.05 63.02 -9.79
N LYS A 109 20.34 63.31 -9.55
CA LYS A 109 21.43 62.39 -9.88
C LYS A 109 21.47 61.23 -8.89
N ILE A 110 20.83 60.11 -9.25
CA ILE A 110 20.77 58.90 -8.43
C ILE A 110 21.91 57.94 -8.81
N THR A 111 22.86 57.72 -7.90
CA THR A 111 23.95 56.74 -8.08
C THR A 111 23.71 55.51 -7.21
N LEU A 112 23.56 54.33 -7.82
CA LEU A 112 23.39 53.06 -7.11
C LEU A 112 24.64 52.18 -7.24
N GLU A 113 24.93 51.41 -6.19
CA GLU A 113 26.11 50.57 -6.12
C GLU A 113 25.94 49.27 -6.91
N ARG A 114 26.82 49.02 -7.88
CA ARG A 114 26.75 47.84 -8.78
C ARG A 114 26.62 46.49 -8.06
N TYR A 115 27.21 46.33 -6.88
CA TYR A 115 27.29 45.04 -6.17
C TYR A 115 26.24 44.86 -5.07
N LYS A 116 25.44 45.90 -4.76
CA LYS A 116 24.34 45.83 -3.80
C LYS A 116 23.03 45.51 -4.50
N LYS A 117 22.13 44.84 -3.78
CA LYS A 117 20.76 44.58 -4.25
C LYS A 117 19.94 45.85 -4.03
N HIS A 118 19.13 46.21 -5.03
CA HIS A 118 18.27 47.39 -5.00
C HIS A 118 16.82 47.00 -5.27
N ASP A 119 15.89 47.74 -4.65
CA ASP A 119 14.46 47.74 -4.93
C ASP A 119 14.10 49.10 -5.56
N ILE A 120 13.42 49.09 -6.71
CA ILE A 120 13.02 50.28 -7.47
C ILE A 120 11.55 50.17 -7.83
N GLU A 121 10.75 51.09 -7.31
CA GLU A 121 9.32 51.21 -7.58
C GLU A 121 8.97 52.58 -8.20
N ILE A 122 8.14 52.60 -9.24
CA ILE A 122 7.61 53.85 -9.81
C ILE A 122 6.47 54.34 -8.94
N VAL A 123 6.42 55.63 -8.65
CA VAL A 123 5.21 56.25 -8.09
C VAL A 123 4.24 56.54 -9.24
N ILE A 124 3.18 55.76 -9.35
CA ILE A 124 2.18 55.88 -10.42
C ILE A 124 1.22 57.02 -10.12
N ASP A 125 0.59 57.01 -8.95
CA ASP A 125 -0.35 58.05 -8.55
C ASP A 125 -0.45 58.17 -7.02
N ARG A 126 -0.90 59.33 -6.55
CA ARG A 126 -1.22 59.62 -5.15
C ARG A 126 -2.66 60.12 -5.09
N LEU A 127 -3.55 59.31 -4.52
CA LEU A 127 -5.00 59.53 -4.58
C LEU A 127 -5.68 59.13 -3.26
N ARG A 128 -6.95 59.49 -3.10
CA ARG A 128 -7.75 59.10 -1.92
C ARG A 128 -8.48 57.79 -2.18
N SER A 129 -8.58 56.92 -1.18
CA SER A 129 -9.22 55.60 -1.30
C SER A 129 -10.68 55.65 -1.81
N LYS A 130 -11.36 56.80 -1.67
CA LYS A 130 -12.74 57.02 -2.15
C LYS A 130 -12.88 57.25 -3.67
N ASP A 131 -11.80 57.58 -4.37
CA ASP A 131 -11.83 57.91 -5.80
C ASP A 131 -11.71 56.65 -6.68
N ARG A 132 -12.78 55.85 -6.73
CA ARG A 132 -12.76 54.49 -7.31
C ARG A 132 -12.29 54.43 -8.77
N SER A 133 -12.76 55.32 -9.65
CA SER A 133 -12.36 55.33 -11.07
C SER A 133 -10.86 55.56 -11.25
N ARG A 134 -10.32 56.52 -10.50
CA ARG A 134 -8.90 56.88 -10.53
C ARG A 134 -8.02 55.80 -9.90
N LEU A 135 -8.51 55.14 -8.86
CA LEU A 135 -7.81 54.00 -8.25
C LEU A 135 -7.72 52.81 -9.21
N VAL A 136 -8.78 52.49 -9.96
CA VAL A 136 -8.75 51.44 -10.99
C VAL A 136 -7.73 51.77 -12.06
N GLU A 137 -7.74 52.98 -12.61
CA GLU A 137 -6.78 53.43 -13.64
C GLU A 137 -5.32 53.40 -13.12
N ALA A 138 -5.08 53.82 -11.88
CA ALA A 138 -3.76 53.76 -11.27
C ALA A 138 -3.28 52.32 -11.06
N VAL A 139 -4.17 51.41 -10.65
CA VAL A 139 -3.88 49.98 -10.51
C VAL A 139 -3.63 49.32 -11.86
N GLU A 140 -4.41 49.62 -12.90
CA GLU A 140 -4.19 49.13 -14.27
C GLU A 140 -2.81 49.55 -14.80
N ASN A 141 -2.49 50.83 -14.68
CA ASN A 141 -1.18 51.35 -15.09
C ASN A 141 -0.04 50.70 -14.30
N ALA A 142 -0.21 50.54 -12.98
CA ALA A 142 0.79 49.88 -12.15
C ALA A 142 1.01 48.42 -12.55
N LEU A 143 -0.07 47.68 -12.82
CA LEU A 143 -0.04 46.28 -13.24
C LEU A 143 0.51 46.07 -14.65
N GLN A 144 0.36 47.05 -15.55
CA GLN A 144 0.92 47.00 -16.90
C GLN A 144 2.43 47.30 -16.91
N ARG A 145 2.88 48.18 -16.01
CA ARG A 145 4.28 48.62 -15.92
C ARG A 145 5.14 47.72 -15.05
N SER A 146 4.54 47.06 -14.07
CA SER A 146 5.12 45.92 -13.37
C SER A 146 4.73 44.64 -14.11
N GLU A 147 5.41 43.52 -13.87
CA GLU A 147 4.98 42.22 -14.39
C GLU A 147 3.74 41.69 -13.61
N GLY A 148 2.67 42.51 -13.49
CA GLY A 148 1.41 42.17 -12.82
C GLY A 148 1.41 42.31 -11.28
N LEU A 149 2.17 43.26 -10.72
CA LEU A 149 2.26 43.53 -9.28
C LEU A 149 2.01 45.00 -8.95
N VAL A 150 1.26 45.29 -7.90
CA VAL A 150 1.08 46.66 -7.42
C VAL A 150 1.36 46.72 -5.92
N ILE A 151 2.10 47.73 -5.49
CA ILE A 151 2.35 48.02 -4.07
C ILE A 151 1.56 49.29 -3.73
N VAL A 152 0.87 49.29 -2.61
CA VAL A 152 0.11 50.43 -2.09
C VAL A 152 0.68 50.79 -0.73
N LEU A 153 1.00 52.06 -0.54
CA LEU A 153 1.35 52.63 0.76
C LEU A 153 0.14 53.35 1.35
N ASP A 154 -0.25 52.98 2.56
CA ASP A 154 -1.30 53.67 3.32
C ASP A 154 -0.75 54.91 4.07
N LYS A 155 -1.63 55.68 4.72
CA LYS A 155 -1.34 56.86 5.53
C LYS A 155 -0.30 56.61 6.62
N ASP A 156 -0.27 55.39 7.16
CA ASP A 156 0.69 54.96 8.19
C ASP A 156 1.99 54.37 7.59
N GLU A 157 2.23 54.58 6.30
CA GLU A 157 3.32 53.99 5.51
C GLU A 157 3.35 52.45 5.52
N ALA A 158 2.23 51.81 5.85
CA ALA A 158 2.05 50.36 5.74
C ALA A 158 2.04 49.92 4.27
N GLU A 159 2.83 48.89 3.95
CA GLU A 159 2.96 48.35 2.59
C GLU A 159 1.99 47.20 2.34
N HIS A 160 1.10 47.37 1.36
CA HIS A 160 0.17 46.35 0.90
C HIS A 160 0.56 45.95 -0.54
N VAL A 161 0.72 44.66 -0.82
CA VAL A 161 1.13 44.18 -2.15
C VAL A 161 0.05 43.31 -2.76
N TYR A 162 -0.36 43.63 -3.98
CA TYR A 162 -1.37 42.90 -4.76
C TYR A 162 -0.78 42.40 -6.08
N SER A 163 -1.34 41.32 -6.62
CA SER A 163 -0.95 40.78 -7.93
C SER A 163 -2.18 40.51 -8.78
N ALA A 164 -2.10 40.84 -10.08
CA ALA A 164 -3.09 40.41 -11.06
C ALA A 164 -2.80 38.99 -11.59
N ASN A 165 -1.55 38.53 -11.44
CA ASN A 165 -1.13 37.20 -11.83
C ASN A 165 -1.42 36.19 -10.70
N LEU A 166 -1.50 34.90 -11.03
CA LEU A 166 -1.50 33.81 -10.04
C LEU A 166 -0.12 33.70 -9.37
N ALA A 167 0.42 34.78 -8.79
CA ALA A 167 1.74 34.80 -8.19
C ALA A 167 1.72 35.33 -6.76
N CYS A 168 2.58 34.78 -5.92
CA CYS A 168 2.79 35.29 -4.57
C CYS A 168 3.38 36.71 -4.65
N PRO A 169 2.74 37.73 -4.04
CA PRO A 169 3.22 39.10 -4.08
C PRO A 169 4.56 39.32 -3.36
N ILE A 170 4.95 38.42 -2.44
CA ILE A 170 6.18 38.57 -1.64
C ILE A 170 7.37 37.90 -2.34
N CYS A 171 7.26 36.63 -2.69
CA CYS A 171 8.38 35.84 -3.25
C CYS A 171 8.28 35.54 -4.74
N GLY A 172 7.23 35.99 -5.42
CA GLY A 172 7.07 35.81 -6.87
C GLY A 172 6.80 34.38 -7.33
N ILE A 173 6.46 33.45 -6.42
CA ILE A 173 6.07 32.09 -6.80
C ILE A 173 4.78 32.16 -7.60
N ALA A 174 4.85 31.90 -8.90
CA ALA A 174 3.70 31.82 -9.78
C ALA A 174 3.09 30.41 -9.81
N PHE A 175 1.77 30.34 -9.86
CA PHE A 175 0.96 29.16 -10.10
C PHE A 175 0.48 29.15 -11.55
N GLU A 176 0.48 27.96 -12.13
CA GLU A 176 -0.23 27.70 -13.38
C GLU A 176 -1.71 27.49 -13.06
N GLU A 177 -2.56 27.51 -14.08
CA GLU A 177 -3.97 27.15 -13.92
C GLU A 177 -4.09 25.76 -13.29
N LEU A 178 -4.90 25.65 -12.23
CA LEU A 178 -5.04 24.40 -11.48
C LEU A 178 -5.76 23.36 -12.34
N GLN A 179 -5.08 22.25 -12.60
CA GLN A 179 -5.63 21.13 -13.36
C GLN A 179 -5.70 19.86 -12.50
N PRO A 180 -6.71 18.99 -12.70
CA PRO A 180 -6.89 17.79 -11.87
C PRO A 180 -5.65 16.88 -11.83
N ARG A 181 -4.91 16.78 -12.95
CA ARG A 181 -3.67 15.98 -13.04
C ARG A 181 -2.56 16.45 -12.10
N MET A 182 -2.56 17.72 -11.68
CA MET A 182 -1.59 18.26 -10.74
C MET A 182 -1.80 17.70 -9.33
N PHE A 183 -3.01 17.26 -9.00
CA PHE A 183 -3.33 16.61 -7.72
C PHE A 183 -3.15 15.09 -7.77
N SER A 184 -2.65 14.54 -8.88
CA SER A 184 -2.38 13.11 -9.02
C SER A 184 -0.95 12.76 -8.64
N PHE A 185 -0.76 11.93 -7.62
CA PHE A 185 0.55 11.35 -7.31
C PHE A 185 0.97 10.25 -8.30
N ASN A 186 0.08 9.82 -9.21
CA ASN A 186 0.42 8.93 -10.32
C ASN A 186 0.95 9.70 -11.55
N SER A 187 0.89 11.03 -11.53
CA SER A 187 1.31 11.88 -12.63
C SER A 187 2.57 12.67 -12.26
N PRO A 188 3.56 12.81 -13.15
CA PRO A 188 4.76 13.60 -12.89
C PRO A 188 4.46 15.09 -12.63
N PHE A 189 3.28 15.58 -13.05
CA PHE A 189 2.83 16.94 -12.78
C PHE A 189 2.60 17.18 -11.28
N GLY A 190 2.01 16.21 -10.57
CA GLY A 190 1.67 16.31 -9.15
C GLY A 190 2.59 15.56 -8.20
N ALA A 191 3.19 14.47 -8.65
CA ALA A 191 3.98 13.57 -7.83
C ALA A 191 5.22 14.25 -7.21
N CYS A 192 5.49 13.94 -5.95
CA CYS A 192 6.73 14.31 -5.28
C CYS A 192 7.93 13.80 -6.10
N PRO A 193 8.92 14.67 -6.42
CA PRO A 193 10.03 14.30 -7.30
C PRO A 193 10.99 13.28 -6.66
N VAL A 194 11.04 13.21 -5.33
CA VAL A 194 11.97 12.33 -4.60
C VAL A 194 11.45 10.90 -4.53
N CYS A 195 10.16 10.70 -4.19
CA CYS A 195 9.57 9.36 -4.08
C CYS A 195 8.74 8.97 -5.31
N HIS A 196 8.70 9.80 -6.35
CA HIS A 196 7.88 9.60 -7.55
C HIS A 196 6.43 9.21 -7.24
N GLY A 197 5.84 9.89 -6.23
CA GLY A 197 4.46 9.68 -5.81
C GLY A 197 4.19 8.45 -4.95
N LEU A 198 5.23 7.70 -4.53
CA LEU A 198 5.06 6.56 -3.62
C LEU A 198 4.74 7.01 -2.19
N GLY A 199 5.22 8.18 -1.77
CA GLY A 199 5.12 8.70 -0.40
C GLY A 199 6.08 8.05 0.58
N ILE A 200 6.61 6.88 0.24
CA ILE A 200 7.59 6.16 1.04
C ILE A 200 8.97 6.20 0.38
N LYS A 201 10.00 6.08 1.21
CA LYS A 201 11.37 5.80 0.80
C LYS A 201 11.76 4.46 1.40
N MET A 202 12.40 3.62 0.60
CA MET A 202 13.01 2.39 1.08
C MET A 202 14.49 2.69 1.24
N ASP A 203 14.98 2.63 2.48
CA ASP A 203 16.39 2.85 2.81
C ASP A 203 16.91 1.63 3.56
N PHE A 204 18.17 1.24 3.34
CA PHE A 204 18.80 0.21 4.16
C PHE A 204 18.86 0.63 5.62
N ASP A 205 18.66 -0.33 6.51
CA ASP A 205 18.68 -0.07 7.95
C ASP A 205 19.87 -0.77 8.62
N PRO A 206 20.71 -0.02 9.35
CA PRO A 206 21.86 -0.58 10.07
C PRO A 206 21.50 -1.73 11.01
N ASP A 207 20.37 -1.64 11.72
CA ASP A 207 19.95 -2.69 12.66
C ASP A 207 19.41 -3.93 11.92
N LEU A 208 19.01 -3.83 10.65
CA LEU A 208 18.64 -5.01 9.86
C LEU A 208 19.87 -5.70 9.29
N ILE A 209 20.92 -4.93 8.96
CA ILE A 209 22.21 -5.45 8.49
C ILE A 209 22.99 -6.10 9.63
N ILE A 210 22.97 -5.49 10.83
CA ILE A 210 23.57 -6.01 12.06
C ILE A 210 22.50 -6.08 13.17
N PRO A 211 21.70 -7.16 13.19
CA PRO A 211 20.57 -7.31 14.13
C PRO A 211 21.01 -7.59 15.56
N ASP A 212 22.13 -8.28 15.72
CA ASP A 212 22.63 -8.73 17.02
C ASP A 212 24.03 -8.16 17.24
N LYS A 213 24.09 -7.09 18.04
CA LYS A 213 25.34 -6.39 18.33
C LYS A 213 26.20 -7.14 19.36
N ASP A 214 25.65 -8.14 20.05
CA ASP A 214 26.40 -9.00 20.96
C ASP A 214 27.25 -10.05 20.22
N LYS A 215 26.94 -10.31 18.94
CA LYS A 215 27.72 -11.22 18.09
C LYS A 215 28.91 -10.53 17.45
N CYS A 216 29.94 -11.33 17.16
CA CYS A 216 31.06 -10.91 16.33
C CYS A 216 30.81 -11.19 14.84
N ILE A 217 31.66 -10.65 13.96
CA ILE A 217 31.54 -10.83 12.50
C ILE A 217 31.70 -12.31 12.13
N ALA A 218 32.59 -13.03 12.79
CA ALA A 218 32.80 -14.46 12.56
C ALA A 218 31.55 -15.29 12.90
N ASP A 219 30.86 -14.97 13.99
CA ASP A 219 29.62 -15.64 14.42
C ASP A 219 28.38 -15.23 13.61
N GLY A 220 28.56 -14.45 12.54
CA GLY A 220 27.49 -14.06 11.63
C GLY A 220 26.73 -12.81 12.05
N ALA A 221 27.37 -11.85 12.73
CA ALA A 221 26.76 -10.55 13.03
C ALA A 221 26.27 -9.81 11.76
N LEU A 222 26.96 -10.00 10.63
CA LEU A 222 26.61 -9.38 9.34
C LEU A 222 25.53 -10.19 8.60
N ALA A 223 24.27 -9.86 8.87
CA ALA A 223 23.11 -10.59 8.38
C ALA A 223 22.95 -10.61 6.85
N ILE A 224 23.54 -9.64 6.15
CA ILE A 224 23.57 -9.52 4.69
C ILE A 224 24.53 -10.53 4.03
N TYR A 225 25.55 -10.98 4.77
CA TYR A 225 26.50 -11.99 4.31
C TYR A 225 26.13 -13.34 4.94
N ARG A 226 25.20 -14.06 4.28
CA ARG A 226 24.65 -15.35 4.75
C ARG A 226 25.69 -16.33 5.32
N ASN A 227 26.92 -16.33 4.77
CA ASN A 227 28.10 -17.00 5.34
C ASN A 227 29.27 -16.00 5.33
N ALA A 228 29.58 -15.38 6.47
CA ALA A 228 30.67 -14.41 6.57
C ALA A 228 32.07 -15.05 6.49
N ILE A 229 32.20 -16.33 6.86
CA ILE A 229 33.51 -17.02 7.00
C ILE A 229 34.01 -17.59 5.65
N ASP A 230 33.13 -18.14 4.82
CA ASP A 230 33.52 -18.81 3.57
C ASP A 230 33.21 -17.97 2.34
N GLY A 231 34.07 -16.98 2.07
CA GLY A 231 34.05 -16.27 0.80
C GLY A 231 34.92 -15.02 0.74
N TRP A 232 35.05 -14.52 -0.49
CA TRP A 232 35.72 -13.26 -0.83
C TRP A 232 35.31 -12.08 0.08
N ARG A 233 34.02 -11.99 0.45
CA ARG A 233 33.48 -10.92 1.30
C ARG A 233 33.99 -10.95 2.74
N GLY A 234 34.18 -12.14 3.30
CA GLY A 234 34.78 -12.29 4.63
C GLY A 234 36.21 -11.76 4.69
N GLN A 235 36.99 -12.00 3.64
CA GLN A 235 38.36 -11.51 3.51
C GLN A 235 38.42 -9.98 3.38
N TYR A 236 37.44 -9.35 2.70
CA TYR A 236 37.32 -7.89 2.66
C TYR A 236 37.07 -7.30 4.04
N VAL A 237 36.08 -7.82 4.76
CA VAL A 237 35.73 -7.32 6.10
C VAL A 237 36.87 -7.56 7.08
N ALA A 238 37.57 -8.69 6.99
CA ALA A 238 38.75 -8.97 7.82
C ALA A 238 39.91 -8.00 7.55
N ALA A 239 40.11 -7.57 6.30
CA ALA A 239 41.11 -6.55 5.96
C ALA A 239 40.76 -5.18 6.57
N VAL A 240 39.48 -4.80 6.53
CA VAL A 240 38.97 -3.57 7.16
C VAL A 240 39.16 -3.65 8.68
N ALA A 241 38.77 -4.76 9.30
CA ALA A 241 38.94 -4.97 10.74
C ALA A 241 40.41 -4.80 11.16
N LYS A 242 41.34 -5.43 10.43
CA LYS A 242 42.78 -5.32 10.68
C LYS A 242 43.30 -3.87 10.54
N HIS A 243 42.82 -3.12 9.56
CA HIS A 243 43.24 -1.74 9.31
C HIS A 243 42.81 -0.80 10.44
N PHE A 244 41.57 -0.93 10.90
CA PHE A 244 40.98 -0.11 11.97
C PHE A 244 41.24 -0.65 13.40
N GLY A 245 42.09 -1.67 13.53
CA GLY A 245 42.56 -2.17 14.82
C GLY A 245 41.55 -3.00 15.61
N PHE A 246 40.54 -3.60 14.97
CA PHE A 246 39.62 -4.55 15.61
C PHE A 246 39.70 -5.95 14.99
N ASN A 247 39.25 -6.96 15.73
CA ASN A 247 39.24 -8.34 15.26
C ASN A 247 37.83 -8.74 14.80
N ILE A 248 37.72 -9.63 13.81
CA ILE A 248 36.45 -10.25 13.40
C ILE A 248 35.76 -11.06 14.52
N PHE A 249 36.51 -11.42 15.57
CA PHE A 249 36.00 -12.06 16.80
C PHE A 249 35.54 -11.07 17.88
N THR A 250 35.67 -9.76 17.64
CA THR A 250 35.18 -8.73 18.56
C THR A 250 33.66 -8.60 18.42
N PRO A 251 32.88 -8.67 19.51
CA PRO A 251 31.46 -8.32 19.47
C PRO A 251 31.25 -6.91 18.94
N ILE A 252 30.22 -6.69 18.12
CA ILE A 252 29.99 -5.38 17.49
C ILE A 252 29.74 -4.27 18.52
N LYS A 253 29.11 -4.58 19.65
CA LYS A 253 28.86 -3.62 20.75
C LYS A 253 30.14 -3.08 21.41
N ASP A 254 31.25 -3.80 21.29
CA ASP A 254 32.53 -3.43 21.89
C ASP A 254 33.40 -2.62 20.93
N LEU A 255 32.93 -2.38 19.70
CA LEU A 255 33.57 -1.49 18.73
C LEU A 255 33.40 -0.03 19.14
N THR A 256 34.42 0.78 18.89
CA THR A 256 34.29 2.24 19.02
C THR A 256 33.38 2.80 17.93
N GLU A 257 32.82 4.00 18.13
CA GLU A 257 31.96 4.64 17.11
C GLU A 257 32.70 4.83 15.78
N GLU A 258 34.00 5.14 15.81
CA GLU A 258 34.84 5.27 14.62
C GLU A 258 34.99 3.93 13.88
N GLN A 259 35.24 2.83 14.60
CA GLN A 259 35.34 1.49 14.02
C GLN A 259 34.01 1.02 13.43
N TYR A 260 32.90 1.29 14.12
CA TYR A 260 31.56 0.98 13.64
C TYR A 260 31.22 1.77 12.37
N ASN A 261 31.51 3.07 12.36
CA ASN A 261 31.26 3.93 11.20
C ASN A 261 32.12 3.53 10.00
N ALA A 262 33.39 3.20 10.21
CA ALA A 262 34.26 2.68 9.17
C ALA A 262 33.71 1.37 8.56
N LEU A 263 33.20 0.45 9.39
CA LEU A 263 32.58 -0.79 8.93
C LEU A 263 31.30 -0.52 8.13
N MET A 264 30.39 0.31 8.66
CA MET A 264 29.04 0.51 8.12
C MET A 264 28.98 1.49 6.95
N TYR A 265 29.64 2.63 7.05
CA TYR A 265 29.55 3.74 6.10
C TYR A 265 30.78 3.91 5.22
N GLY A 266 31.86 3.20 5.53
CA GLY A 266 33.07 3.19 4.72
C GLY A 266 34.10 4.22 5.17
N THR A 267 35.19 4.29 4.41
CA THR A 267 36.29 5.24 4.61
C THR A 267 36.96 5.55 3.26
N ASP A 268 37.51 6.77 3.15
CA ASP A 268 38.36 7.17 2.02
C ASP A 268 39.83 6.72 2.20
N GLU A 269 40.16 6.12 3.36
CA GLU A 269 41.48 5.56 3.60
C GLU A 269 41.77 4.36 2.70
N GLN A 270 43.04 4.24 2.28
CA GLN A 270 43.50 3.14 1.46
C GLN A 270 43.73 1.90 2.33
N VAL A 271 42.75 0.99 2.32
CA VAL A 271 42.82 -0.29 3.02
C VAL A 271 43.56 -1.30 2.14
N ARG A 272 44.50 -2.04 2.73
CA ARG A 272 45.22 -3.11 2.04
C ARG A 272 44.40 -4.41 2.08
N PHE A 273 43.78 -4.75 0.96
CA PHE A 273 43.03 -6.00 0.81
C PHE A 273 43.97 -7.12 0.37
N SER A 274 44.13 -8.15 1.19
CA SER A 274 44.92 -9.35 0.86
C SER A 274 43.99 -10.54 0.69
N MET A 275 43.99 -11.14 -0.50
CA MET A 275 42.95 -12.05 -0.92
C MET A 275 43.50 -13.39 -1.35
N THR A 276 42.78 -14.46 -1.02
CA THR A 276 43.15 -15.85 -1.31
C THR A 276 41.96 -16.54 -1.96
N MET A 277 42.18 -17.16 -3.13
CA MET A 277 41.15 -17.98 -3.76
C MET A 277 40.73 -19.15 -2.87
N ARG A 278 39.50 -19.63 -3.05
CA ARG A 278 38.92 -20.72 -2.25
C ARG A 278 39.75 -22.02 -2.25
N ASN A 279 40.52 -22.25 -3.31
CA ASN A 279 41.39 -23.42 -3.46
C ASN A 279 42.83 -23.19 -2.95
N GLY A 280 43.19 -21.96 -2.54
CA GLY A 280 44.52 -21.63 -2.02
C GLY A 280 45.58 -21.30 -3.08
N ASP A 281 45.30 -21.56 -4.36
CA ASP A 281 46.28 -21.54 -5.45
C ASP A 281 46.79 -20.15 -5.87
N ALA A 282 46.05 -19.09 -5.54
CA ALA A 282 46.42 -17.73 -5.89
C ALA A 282 46.13 -16.75 -4.76
N LYS A 283 47.14 -15.91 -4.47
CA LYS A 283 47.07 -14.79 -3.52
C LYS A 283 47.40 -13.50 -4.24
N TRP A 284 46.63 -12.46 -3.98
CA TRP A 284 46.91 -11.12 -4.49
C TRP A 284 46.54 -10.09 -3.44
N SER A 285 47.19 -8.93 -3.52
CA SER A 285 46.84 -7.80 -2.67
C SER A 285 46.75 -6.53 -3.48
N HIS A 286 45.77 -5.71 -3.17
CA HIS A 286 45.61 -4.38 -3.74
C HIS A 286 45.32 -3.36 -2.63
N LEU A 287 45.58 -2.09 -2.93
CA LEU A 287 45.14 -0.96 -2.12
C LEU A 287 43.85 -0.43 -2.74
N GLY A 288 42.83 -0.23 -1.92
CA GLY A 288 41.58 0.37 -2.37
C GLY A 288 40.82 0.99 -1.21
N GLY A 289 39.82 1.80 -1.54
CA GLY A 289 38.88 2.32 -0.56
C GLY A 289 37.89 1.24 -0.09
N TRP A 290 37.40 1.38 1.13
CA TRP A 290 36.31 0.57 1.65
C TRP A 290 35.01 1.38 1.58
N GLU A 291 34.08 0.96 0.71
CA GLU A 291 32.83 1.69 0.48
C GLU A 291 31.83 1.59 1.65
N GLY A 292 32.02 0.68 2.61
CA GLY A 292 31.06 0.46 3.70
C GLY A 292 29.93 -0.51 3.34
N LEU A 293 29.35 -1.15 4.35
CA LEU A 293 28.23 -2.08 4.17
C LEU A 293 26.96 -1.40 3.64
N MET A 294 26.67 -0.18 4.10
CA MET A 294 25.49 0.59 3.71
C MET A 294 25.57 1.07 2.24
N PRO A 295 26.60 1.82 1.81
CA PRO A 295 26.72 2.25 0.42
C PRO A 295 26.86 1.07 -0.56
N GLN A 296 27.54 0.00 -0.16
CA GLN A 296 27.59 -1.24 -0.96
C GLN A 296 26.19 -1.82 -1.18
N SER A 297 25.38 -1.89 -0.13
CA SER A 297 24.02 -2.47 -0.22
C SER A 297 23.13 -1.65 -1.14
N GLU A 298 23.18 -0.32 -1.01
CA GLU A 298 22.45 0.62 -1.86
C GLU A 298 22.86 0.48 -3.34
N ARG A 299 24.17 0.48 -3.61
CA ARG A 299 24.71 0.30 -4.97
C ARG A 299 24.29 -1.04 -5.57
N LEU A 300 24.40 -2.13 -4.80
CA LEU A 300 23.98 -3.46 -5.25
C LEU A 300 22.48 -3.52 -5.53
N TYR A 301 21.65 -2.85 -4.74
CA TYR A 301 20.20 -2.80 -4.96
C TYR A 301 19.85 -2.08 -6.27
N GLN A 302 20.50 -0.96 -6.53
CA GLN A 302 20.27 -0.15 -7.74
C GLN A 302 20.80 -0.83 -9.02
N GLN A 303 21.97 -1.49 -8.95
CA GLN A 303 22.61 -2.13 -10.11
C GLN A 303 22.07 -3.53 -10.44
N THR A 304 21.37 -4.17 -9.51
CA THR A 304 20.87 -5.54 -9.71
C THR A 304 19.66 -5.55 -10.64
N GLU A 305 19.76 -6.28 -11.76
CA GLU A 305 18.62 -6.55 -12.66
C GLU A 305 17.80 -7.79 -12.24
N SER A 306 18.32 -8.62 -11.34
CA SER A 306 17.63 -9.82 -10.83
C SER A 306 16.60 -9.47 -9.76
N GLU A 307 15.31 -9.67 -10.05
CA GLU A 307 14.22 -9.49 -9.08
C GLU A 307 14.40 -10.31 -7.81
N TYR A 308 14.89 -11.56 -7.92
CA TYR A 308 15.16 -12.41 -6.77
C TYR A 308 16.15 -11.75 -5.81
N ARG A 309 17.28 -11.27 -6.33
CA ARG A 309 18.32 -10.63 -5.52
C ARG A 309 17.87 -9.28 -4.98
N ARG A 310 17.06 -8.53 -5.75
CA ARG A 310 16.43 -7.30 -5.29
C ARG A 310 15.54 -7.56 -4.07
N HIS A 311 14.66 -8.56 -4.15
CA HIS A 311 13.82 -8.98 -3.02
C HIS A 311 14.61 -9.49 -1.81
N GLU A 312 15.76 -10.16 -2.01
CA GLU A 312 16.62 -10.54 -0.88
C GLU A 312 17.20 -9.33 -0.15
N LEU A 313 17.58 -8.29 -0.89
CA LEU A 313 18.14 -7.05 -0.34
C LEU A 313 17.07 -6.18 0.35
N GLU A 314 15.84 -6.16 -0.17
CA GLU A 314 14.70 -5.42 0.44
C GLU A 314 14.41 -5.85 1.88
N ARG A 315 14.77 -7.08 2.26
CA ARG A 315 14.64 -7.58 3.63
C ARG A 315 15.50 -6.82 4.65
N PHE A 316 16.49 -6.06 4.17
CA PHE A 316 17.36 -5.22 4.99
C PHE A 316 17.01 -3.73 4.89
N MET A 317 15.93 -3.39 4.21
CA MET A 317 15.46 -2.03 4.04
C MET A 317 14.27 -1.76 4.95
N ARG A 318 14.19 -0.53 5.47
CA ARG A 318 12.99 -0.01 6.13
C ARG A 318 12.25 0.90 5.19
N ILE A 319 10.93 0.81 5.28
CA ILE A 319 10.01 1.73 4.64
C ILE A 319 9.83 2.91 5.60
N SER A 320 10.28 4.09 5.20
CA SER A 320 10.08 5.34 5.93
C SER A 320 9.22 6.31 5.13
N PRO A 321 8.52 7.26 5.78
CA PRO A 321 7.91 8.36 5.06
C PRO A 321 8.97 9.13 4.28
N CYS A 322 8.67 9.49 3.03
CA CYS A 322 9.59 10.26 2.20
C CYS A 322 9.91 11.61 2.88
N PRO A 323 11.19 11.99 3.05
CA PRO A 323 11.56 13.21 3.79
C PRO A 323 11.16 14.51 3.09
N SER A 324 10.94 14.48 1.76
CA SER A 324 10.55 15.67 1.00
C SER A 324 9.05 15.95 1.06
N CYS A 325 8.21 14.92 1.13
CA CYS A 325 6.76 15.10 1.18
C CYS A 325 6.14 14.61 2.48
N ASN A 326 6.92 14.11 3.44
CA ASN A 326 6.47 13.51 4.70
C ASN A 326 5.33 12.47 4.52
N GLY A 327 5.42 11.63 3.48
CA GLY A 327 4.36 10.66 3.19
C GLY A 327 3.24 11.16 2.27
N LYS A 328 3.13 12.47 2.02
CA LYS A 328 2.01 13.12 1.32
C LYS A 328 1.98 12.91 -0.20
N ARG A 329 2.99 12.26 -0.79
CA ARG A 329 3.09 11.84 -2.21
C ARG A 329 3.08 12.95 -3.27
N LEU A 330 2.71 14.18 -2.94
CA LEU A 330 2.58 15.30 -3.87
C LEU A 330 3.71 16.31 -3.73
N LYS A 331 3.84 17.20 -4.71
CA LYS A 331 4.73 18.37 -4.66
C LYS A 331 4.23 19.38 -3.64
N GLU A 332 5.17 20.05 -2.98
CA GLU A 332 4.92 21.10 -1.99
C GLU A 332 3.99 22.21 -2.52
N LYS A 333 4.20 22.64 -3.77
CA LYS A 333 3.34 23.64 -4.45
C LYS A 333 1.87 23.21 -4.51
N ILE A 334 1.60 21.92 -4.70
CA ILE A 334 0.23 21.38 -4.81
C ILE A 334 -0.37 21.16 -3.42
N LEU A 335 0.46 20.77 -2.45
CA LEU A 335 0.05 20.66 -1.05
C LEU A 335 -0.35 22.01 -0.44
N ALA A 336 -0.02 23.13 -1.07
CA ALA A 336 -0.45 24.45 -0.63
C ALA A 336 -1.86 24.85 -1.12
N VAL A 337 -2.55 24.01 -1.90
CA VAL A 337 -3.93 24.27 -2.33
C VAL A 337 -4.90 23.72 -1.30
N THR A 338 -5.84 24.54 -0.85
CA THR A 338 -6.83 24.17 0.19
C THR A 338 -8.27 24.38 -0.27
N VAL A 339 -9.17 23.62 0.36
CA VAL A 339 -10.63 23.73 0.28
C VAL A 339 -11.15 23.64 1.73
N GLY A 340 -11.88 24.65 2.21
CA GLY A 340 -12.32 24.71 3.62
C GLY A 340 -11.17 24.56 4.61
N GLU A 341 -10.06 25.28 4.37
CA GLU A 341 -8.80 25.26 5.15
C GLU A 341 -7.96 23.97 5.07
N ASN A 342 -8.48 22.90 4.46
CA ASN A 342 -7.81 21.61 4.41
C ASN A 342 -7.18 21.36 3.04
N THR A 343 -5.99 20.76 3.02
CA THR A 343 -5.35 20.30 1.78
C THR A 343 -5.99 19.00 1.31
N ILE A 344 -5.75 18.61 0.05
CA ILE A 344 -6.27 17.35 -0.48
C ILE A 344 -5.79 16.15 0.35
N ILE A 345 -4.56 16.22 0.89
CA ILE A 345 -4.00 15.14 1.67
C ILE A 345 -4.59 15.09 3.07
N ASP A 346 -4.84 16.25 3.70
CA ASP A 346 -5.47 16.30 5.01
C ASP A 346 -6.86 15.66 4.96
N ILE A 347 -7.65 15.93 3.90
CA ILE A 347 -8.94 15.27 3.68
C ILE A 347 -8.76 13.77 3.45
N THR A 348 -7.74 13.32 2.71
CA THR A 348 -7.55 11.88 2.48
C THR A 348 -7.03 11.11 3.69
N ASP A 349 -6.36 11.78 4.62
CA ASP A 349 -5.83 11.21 5.86
C ASP A 349 -6.87 11.18 6.99
N MET A 350 -7.99 11.91 6.84
CA MET A 350 -9.16 11.75 7.70
C MET A 350 -9.80 10.37 7.52
N SER A 351 -10.42 9.87 8.59
CA SER A 351 -11.32 8.72 8.48
C SER A 351 -12.55 9.10 7.66
N ILE A 352 -13.17 8.13 6.99
CA ILE A 352 -14.37 8.36 6.17
C ILE A 352 -15.48 9.04 6.97
N ASP A 353 -15.71 8.68 8.24
CA ASP A 353 -16.67 9.39 9.11
C ASP A 353 -16.37 10.89 9.22
N ARG A 354 -15.10 11.26 9.43
CA ARG A 354 -14.68 12.66 9.51
C ARG A 354 -14.74 13.37 8.17
N CYS A 355 -14.49 12.66 7.07
CA CYS A 355 -14.69 13.21 5.73
C CYS A 355 -16.16 13.55 5.47
N ILE A 356 -17.09 12.69 5.91
CA ILE A 356 -18.53 12.95 5.80
C ILE A 356 -18.89 14.21 6.59
N GLU A 357 -18.50 14.29 7.86
CA GLU A 357 -18.69 15.47 8.71
C GLU A 357 -18.11 16.74 8.06
N PHE A 358 -16.89 16.66 7.53
CA PHE A 358 -16.23 17.77 6.83
C PHE A 358 -17.05 18.25 5.62
N PHE A 359 -17.50 17.34 4.76
CA PHE A 359 -18.29 17.72 3.57
C PHE A 359 -19.72 18.17 3.91
N GLU A 360 -20.24 17.85 5.09
CA GLU A 360 -21.51 18.38 5.59
C GLU A 360 -21.37 19.79 6.17
N SER A 361 -20.26 20.06 6.87
CA SER A 361 -20.03 21.34 7.57
C SER A 361 -19.27 22.39 6.77
N ILE A 362 -18.72 22.04 5.60
CA ILE A 362 -17.87 22.94 4.82
C ILE A 362 -18.63 24.19 4.36
N ASP A 363 -18.06 25.36 4.65
CA ASP A 363 -18.59 26.63 4.15
C ASP A 363 -18.16 26.83 2.69
N ILE A 364 -19.15 26.91 1.80
CA ILE A 364 -18.95 27.03 0.36
C ILE A 364 -19.82 28.17 -0.16
N THR A 365 -19.18 29.10 -0.87
CA THR A 365 -19.90 30.24 -1.49
C THR A 365 -20.87 29.77 -2.58
N GLU A 366 -21.94 30.50 -2.85
CA GLU A 366 -22.93 30.15 -3.89
C GLU A 366 -22.27 29.88 -5.26
N LYS A 367 -21.28 30.68 -5.64
CA LYS A 367 -20.52 30.49 -6.90
C LYS A 367 -19.72 29.18 -6.92
N GLN A 368 -19.10 28.81 -5.81
CA GLN A 368 -18.39 27.53 -5.70
C GLN A 368 -19.37 26.36 -5.73
N LEU A 369 -20.55 26.50 -5.12
CA LEU A 369 -21.59 25.48 -5.13
C LEU A 369 -22.16 25.27 -6.54
N GLU A 370 -22.32 26.33 -7.34
CA GLU A 370 -22.73 26.23 -8.74
C GLU A 370 -21.72 25.43 -9.58
N ILE A 371 -20.42 25.63 -9.35
CA ILE A 371 -19.35 24.94 -10.08
C ILE A 371 -19.16 23.50 -9.61
N ALA A 372 -19.19 23.26 -8.29
CA ALA A 372 -18.78 22.02 -7.66
C ALA A 372 -19.92 21.16 -7.11
N GLY A 373 -21.18 21.61 -7.18
CA GLY A 373 -22.33 20.95 -6.55
C GLY A 373 -22.49 19.49 -6.95
N LEU A 374 -22.34 19.17 -8.24
CA LEU A 374 -22.38 17.77 -8.72
C LEU A 374 -21.20 16.94 -8.21
N ILE A 375 -20.01 17.53 -8.12
CA ILE A 375 -18.80 16.87 -7.62
C ILE A 375 -18.95 16.55 -6.12
N LEU A 376 -19.44 17.51 -5.34
CA LEU A 376 -19.69 17.35 -3.91
C LEU A 376 -20.74 16.30 -3.63
N LYS A 377 -21.83 16.27 -4.43
CA LYS A 377 -22.84 15.23 -4.33
C LYS A 377 -22.24 13.84 -4.53
N GLU A 378 -21.47 13.66 -5.59
CA GLU A 378 -20.84 12.37 -5.91
C GLU A 378 -19.82 11.92 -4.85
N ILE A 379 -19.05 12.86 -4.28
CA ILE A 379 -18.13 12.56 -3.16
C ILE A 379 -18.93 12.10 -1.93
N ARG A 380 -19.97 12.84 -1.53
CA ARG A 380 -20.81 12.49 -0.36
C ARG A 380 -21.49 11.14 -0.54
N ASP A 381 -22.06 10.88 -1.71
CA ASP A 381 -22.73 9.60 -2.01
C ASP A 381 -21.75 8.43 -1.88
N ARG A 382 -20.53 8.55 -2.43
CA ARG A 382 -19.50 7.51 -2.32
C ARG A 382 -18.98 7.30 -0.91
N LEU A 383 -18.80 8.37 -0.14
CA LEU A 383 -18.41 8.26 1.27
C LEU A 383 -19.50 7.57 2.10
N ASP A 384 -20.76 7.92 1.87
CA ASP A 384 -21.92 7.29 2.51
C ASP A 384 -22.02 5.80 2.17
N PHE A 385 -21.77 5.41 0.91
CA PHE A 385 -21.71 3.99 0.54
C PHE A 385 -20.62 3.23 1.30
N LEU A 386 -19.42 3.82 1.46
CA LEU A 386 -18.34 3.22 2.25
C LEU A 386 -18.72 3.09 3.73
N ALA A 387 -19.39 4.10 4.29
CA ALA A 387 -19.88 4.06 5.67
C ALA A 387 -20.95 2.98 5.87
N LYS A 388 -21.87 2.82 4.92
CA LYS A 388 -22.93 1.80 4.94
C LYS A 388 -22.39 0.37 4.91
N VAL A 389 -21.33 0.11 4.15
CA VAL A 389 -20.64 -1.20 4.18
C VAL A 389 -19.69 -1.36 5.38
N GLY A 390 -19.72 -0.46 6.37
CA GLY A 390 -18.96 -0.60 7.62
C GLY A 390 -17.46 -0.31 7.49
N LEU A 391 -17.06 0.50 6.52
CA LEU A 391 -15.66 0.89 6.29
C LEU A 391 -15.33 2.30 6.80
N SER A 392 -16.18 2.88 7.64
CA SER A 392 -16.09 4.28 8.05
C SER A 392 -14.82 4.66 8.82
N TYR A 393 -14.16 3.66 9.43
CA TYR A 393 -12.89 3.80 10.16
C TYR A 393 -11.67 3.92 9.25
N LEU A 394 -11.78 3.63 7.95
CA LEU A 394 -10.67 3.71 7.01
C LEU A 394 -10.37 5.16 6.60
N THR A 395 -9.12 5.42 6.26
CA THR A 395 -8.72 6.66 5.57
C THR A 395 -8.68 6.42 4.06
N LEU A 396 -8.89 7.47 3.27
CA LEU A 396 -8.79 7.40 1.80
C LEU A 396 -7.33 7.18 1.35
N SER A 397 -6.36 7.62 2.15
CA SER A 397 -4.93 7.45 1.90
C SER A 397 -4.39 6.06 2.19
N ARG A 398 -5.16 5.19 2.89
CA ARG A 398 -4.74 3.83 3.26
C ARG A 398 -4.39 3.04 2.00
N SER A 399 -3.23 2.37 2.02
CA SER A 399 -2.76 1.54 0.92
C SER A 399 -3.71 0.37 0.65
N SER A 400 -4.06 0.12 -0.61
CA SER A 400 -4.94 -1.00 -0.98
C SER A 400 -4.31 -2.36 -0.67
N SER A 401 -2.98 -2.45 -0.58
CA SER A 401 -2.25 -3.67 -0.22
C SER A 401 -2.33 -4.04 1.27
N SER A 402 -2.73 -3.08 2.11
CA SER A 402 -2.88 -3.28 3.56
C SER A 402 -4.29 -3.71 3.98
N LEU A 403 -5.22 -3.82 3.03
CA LEU A 403 -6.61 -4.18 3.27
C LEU A 403 -6.75 -5.69 3.44
N SER A 404 -7.64 -6.11 4.33
CA SER A 404 -8.08 -7.51 4.39
C SER A 404 -8.93 -7.88 3.16
N GLY A 405 -9.08 -9.18 2.89
CA GLY A 405 -9.95 -9.66 1.80
C GLY A 405 -11.37 -9.10 1.91
N GLY A 406 -11.97 -9.16 3.10
CA GLY A 406 -13.30 -8.59 3.36
C GLY A 406 -13.35 -7.06 3.24
N GLU A 407 -12.31 -6.32 3.68
CA GLU A 407 -12.24 -4.86 3.47
C GLU A 407 -12.22 -4.53 1.97
N ALA A 408 -11.38 -5.21 1.19
CA ALA A 408 -11.27 -5.03 -0.26
C ALA A 408 -12.58 -5.37 -1.00
N GLN A 409 -13.23 -6.46 -0.59
CA GLN A 409 -14.51 -6.89 -1.15
C GLN A 409 -15.61 -5.85 -0.90
N ARG A 410 -15.70 -5.32 0.33
CA ARG A 410 -16.68 -4.30 0.71
C ARG A 410 -16.42 -2.96 0.01
N ILE A 411 -15.16 -2.58 -0.22
CA ILE A 411 -14.83 -1.42 -1.07
C ILE A 411 -15.39 -1.64 -2.49
N ARG A 412 -15.16 -2.81 -3.07
CA ARG A 412 -15.66 -3.12 -4.40
C ARG A 412 -17.18 -3.09 -4.46
N LEU A 413 -17.86 -3.61 -3.43
CA LEU A 413 -19.32 -3.53 -3.30
C LEU A 413 -19.80 -2.07 -3.26
N ALA A 414 -19.18 -1.22 -2.43
CA ALA A 414 -19.52 0.21 -2.36
C ALA A 414 -19.34 0.92 -3.71
N THR A 415 -18.24 0.65 -4.44
CA THR A 415 -18.01 1.20 -5.79
C THR A 415 -19.09 0.75 -6.77
N GLN A 416 -19.53 -0.51 -6.70
CA GLN A 416 -20.60 -1.02 -7.58
C GLN A 416 -21.95 -0.35 -7.30
N ILE A 417 -22.29 -0.11 -6.03
CA ILE A 417 -23.53 0.58 -5.69
C ILE A 417 -23.51 2.03 -6.20
N GLY A 418 -22.37 2.71 -6.08
CA GLY A 418 -22.19 4.07 -6.61
C GLY A 418 -22.35 4.17 -8.14
N SER A 419 -22.17 3.07 -8.87
CA SER A 419 -22.33 3.06 -10.33
C SER A 419 -23.79 3.12 -10.79
N ASN A 420 -24.77 2.89 -9.89
CA ASN A 420 -26.21 2.91 -10.17
C ASN A 420 -26.62 2.09 -11.41
N LEU A 421 -25.91 1.00 -11.69
CA LEU A 421 -26.23 0.11 -12.81
C LEU A 421 -27.56 -0.61 -12.52
N MET A 422 -28.34 -0.83 -13.58
CA MET A 422 -29.61 -1.57 -13.54
C MET A 422 -29.57 -2.77 -14.49
N GLY A 423 -30.33 -3.82 -14.16
CA GLY A 423 -30.40 -5.04 -14.97
C GLY A 423 -29.13 -5.88 -14.94
N VAL A 424 -28.27 -5.71 -13.93
CA VAL A 424 -27.02 -6.46 -13.75
C VAL A 424 -27.23 -7.68 -12.85
N LEU A 425 -26.53 -8.77 -13.15
CA LEU A 425 -26.44 -9.93 -12.28
C LEU A 425 -25.16 -9.84 -11.43
N TYR A 426 -25.30 -9.58 -10.14
CA TYR A 426 -24.17 -9.57 -9.21
C TYR A 426 -23.99 -10.95 -8.58
N ILE A 427 -22.76 -11.45 -8.56
CA ILE A 427 -22.39 -12.71 -7.90
C ILE A 427 -21.39 -12.38 -6.80
N LEU A 428 -21.76 -12.64 -5.54
CA LEU A 428 -20.98 -12.30 -4.35
C LEU A 428 -20.55 -13.58 -3.62
N ASP A 429 -19.30 -13.58 -3.17
CA ASP A 429 -18.65 -14.73 -2.53
C ASP A 429 -18.39 -14.45 -1.03
N GLU A 430 -19.31 -14.87 -0.17
CA GLU A 430 -19.33 -14.69 1.30
C GLU A 430 -18.99 -13.25 1.76
N PRO A 431 -19.83 -12.25 1.42
CA PRO A 431 -19.57 -10.85 1.78
C PRO A 431 -19.56 -10.57 3.29
N SER A 432 -20.06 -11.49 4.13
CA SER A 432 -20.01 -11.39 5.60
C SER A 432 -18.60 -11.62 6.18
N ILE A 433 -17.64 -12.11 5.40
CA ILE A 433 -16.29 -12.41 5.90
C ILE A 433 -15.61 -11.17 6.50
N GLY A 434 -15.03 -11.37 7.69
CA GLY A 434 -14.28 -10.34 8.38
C GLY A 434 -15.14 -9.12 8.72
N LEU A 435 -16.46 -9.31 8.78
CA LEU A 435 -17.43 -8.38 9.32
C LEU A 435 -17.86 -8.86 10.71
N HIS A 436 -18.14 -7.93 11.60
CA HIS A 436 -18.67 -8.25 12.92
C HIS A 436 -20.19 -8.40 12.84
N GLN A 437 -20.80 -9.30 13.63
CA GLN A 437 -22.25 -9.57 13.57
C GLN A 437 -23.11 -8.29 13.64
N ARG A 438 -22.71 -7.32 14.48
CA ARG A 438 -23.36 -6.00 14.58
C ARG A 438 -23.51 -5.28 13.24
N ASP A 439 -22.50 -5.38 12.37
CA ASP A 439 -22.44 -4.65 11.10
C ASP A 439 -23.03 -5.48 9.94
N ASN A 440 -23.38 -6.75 10.18
CA ASN A 440 -23.97 -7.66 9.19
C ASN A 440 -25.32 -7.15 8.67
N GLN A 441 -26.15 -6.63 9.58
CA GLN A 441 -27.40 -5.94 9.24
C GLN A 441 -27.21 -4.89 8.14
N LYS A 442 -26.20 -4.02 8.29
CA LYS A 442 -25.96 -2.92 7.35
C LYS A 442 -25.54 -3.44 5.97
N LEU A 443 -24.78 -4.54 5.94
CA LEU A 443 -24.44 -5.23 4.71
C LEU A 443 -25.70 -5.75 4.01
N ILE A 444 -26.57 -6.45 4.74
CA ILE A 444 -27.81 -7.01 4.19
C ILE A 444 -28.71 -5.90 3.63
N ASP A 445 -28.91 -4.81 4.36
CA ASP A 445 -29.70 -3.65 3.90
C ASP A 445 -29.13 -3.06 2.61
N THR A 446 -27.80 -3.07 2.49
CA THR A 446 -27.09 -2.62 1.30
C THR A 446 -27.30 -3.57 0.11
N LEU A 447 -27.32 -4.88 0.35
CA LEU A 447 -27.61 -5.89 -0.68
C LEU A 447 -29.06 -5.79 -1.18
N HIS A 448 -30.02 -5.58 -0.27
CA HIS A 448 -31.42 -5.33 -0.62
C HIS A 448 -31.56 -4.06 -1.44
N ARG A 449 -30.88 -2.97 -1.07
CA ARG A 449 -30.88 -1.75 -1.89
C ARG A 449 -30.33 -2.01 -3.30
N LEU A 450 -29.25 -2.78 -3.44
CA LEU A 450 -28.69 -3.11 -4.75
C LEU A 450 -29.67 -3.93 -5.61
N ARG A 451 -30.42 -4.86 -4.99
CA ARG A 451 -31.53 -5.58 -5.62
C ARG A 451 -32.63 -4.63 -6.07
N ASP A 452 -33.09 -3.76 -5.17
CA ASP A 452 -34.28 -2.90 -5.36
C ASP A 452 -34.05 -1.80 -6.41
N ILE A 453 -32.80 -1.44 -6.71
CA ILE A 453 -32.43 -0.58 -7.85
C ILE A 453 -32.80 -1.25 -9.20
N GLY A 454 -33.07 -2.56 -9.24
CA GLY A 454 -33.43 -3.31 -10.43
C GLY A 454 -32.36 -4.31 -10.87
N ASN A 455 -31.57 -4.83 -9.93
CA ASN A 455 -30.54 -5.84 -10.18
C ASN A 455 -30.93 -7.17 -9.54
N THR A 456 -30.21 -8.23 -9.93
CA THR A 456 -30.33 -9.56 -9.32
C THR A 456 -29.02 -9.91 -8.63
N LEU A 457 -29.11 -10.44 -7.42
CA LEU A 457 -27.95 -10.85 -6.63
C LEU A 457 -27.99 -12.37 -6.43
N ILE A 458 -26.85 -13.01 -6.63
CA ILE A 458 -26.57 -14.38 -6.23
C ILE A 458 -25.45 -14.29 -5.19
N VAL A 459 -25.75 -14.68 -3.96
CA VAL A 459 -24.80 -14.61 -2.85
C VAL A 459 -24.52 -16.02 -2.36
N VAL A 460 -23.24 -16.40 -2.36
CA VAL A 460 -22.76 -17.61 -1.68
C VAL A 460 -22.52 -17.24 -0.23
N GLU A 461 -23.24 -17.86 0.71
CA GLU A 461 -23.18 -17.51 2.13
C GLU A 461 -23.46 -18.70 3.04
N HIS A 462 -23.01 -18.56 4.28
CA HIS A 462 -23.22 -19.51 5.36
C HIS A 462 -23.77 -18.84 6.64
N ASP A 463 -23.87 -17.50 6.66
CA ASP A 463 -24.43 -16.75 7.78
C ASP A 463 -25.95 -16.91 7.91
N GLU A 464 -26.42 -17.22 9.12
CA GLU A 464 -27.84 -17.47 9.42
C GLU A 464 -28.71 -16.25 9.09
N GLU A 465 -28.27 -15.04 9.46
CA GLU A 465 -29.08 -13.83 9.27
C GLU A 465 -29.25 -13.48 7.80
N THR A 466 -28.20 -13.67 7.00
CA THR A 466 -28.22 -13.46 5.56
C THR A 466 -29.14 -14.47 4.87
N ILE A 467 -29.05 -15.76 5.23
CA ILE A 467 -29.91 -16.81 4.67
C ILE A 467 -31.39 -16.53 4.99
N ARG A 468 -31.71 -16.16 6.23
CA ARG A 468 -33.09 -15.86 6.66
C ARG A 468 -33.70 -14.64 5.96
N ARG A 469 -32.89 -13.75 5.40
CA ARG A 469 -33.34 -12.52 4.72
C ARG A 469 -33.22 -12.59 3.19
N ALA A 470 -32.82 -13.74 2.67
CA ALA A 470 -32.81 -13.99 1.24
C ALA A 470 -34.26 -14.14 0.74
N ASP A 471 -34.52 -13.62 -0.46
CA ASP A 471 -35.81 -13.81 -1.13
C ASP A 471 -35.98 -15.27 -1.60
N TYR A 472 -34.86 -15.93 -1.91
CA TYR A 472 -34.80 -17.30 -2.40
C TYR A 472 -33.47 -17.93 -2.01
N VAL A 473 -33.50 -19.20 -1.61
CA VAL A 473 -32.32 -19.96 -1.19
C VAL A 473 -32.21 -21.22 -2.04
N VAL A 474 -30.98 -21.54 -2.44
CA VAL A 474 -30.64 -22.80 -3.12
C VAL A 474 -29.61 -23.53 -2.25
N ASP A 475 -30.03 -24.63 -1.65
CA ASP A 475 -29.16 -25.46 -0.81
C ASP A 475 -28.47 -26.52 -1.67
N MET A 476 -27.14 -26.55 -1.61
CA MET A 476 -26.28 -27.32 -2.50
C MET A 476 -25.64 -28.51 -1.78
N GLY A 477 -26.04 -29.73 -2.15
CA GLY A 477 -25.41 -31.03 -1.89
C GLY A 477 -25.25 -31.39 -0.41
N PRO A 478 -25.64 -32.59 0.06
CA PRO A 478 -25.49 -32.93 1.47
C PRO A 478 -24.01 -33.18 1.89
N GLY A 479 -23.05 -33.09 0.95
CA GLY A 479 -21.62 -33.32 1.17
C GLY A 479 -20.73 -32.64 0.12
N ALA A 480 -19.41 -32.79 0.27
CA ALA A 480 -18.41 -32.12 -0.58
C ALA A 480 -17.92 -33.01 -1.74
N GLY A 481 -17.38 -32.38 -2.80
CA GLY A 481 -16.79 -33.07 -3.96
C GLY A 481 -17.76 -33.96 -4.73
N LEU A 482 -17.37 -35.23 -4.96
CA LEU A 482 -18.17 -36.22 -5.69
C LEU A 482 -19.53 -36.51 -5.04
N GLN A 483 -19.66 -36.29 -3.74
CA GLN A 483 -20.91 -36.48 -2.99
C GLN A 483 -21.81 -35.23 -3.01
N GLY A 484 -21.29 -34.09 -3.48
CA GLY A 484 -22.00 -32.82 -3.61
C GLY A 484 -22.56 -32.59 -5.02
N GLY A 485 -22.72 -31.31 -5.38
CA GLY A 485 -23.08 -30.90 -6.75
C GLY A 485 -24.53 -31.17 -7.16
N ARG A 486 -25.42 -31.38 -6.19
CA ARG A 486 -26.88 -31.56 -6.41
C ARG A 486 -27.63 -30.49 -5.65
N ILE A 487 -28.78 -30.04 -6.16
CA ILE A 487 -29.68 -29.15 -5.41
C ILE A 487 -30.48 -30.02 -4.44
N VAL A 488 -30.31 -29.81 -3.13
CA VAL A 488 -31.01 -30.57 -2.07
C VAL A 488 -32.37 -29.94 -1.79
N ALA A 489 -32.38 -28.63 -1.62
CA ALA A 489 -33.58 -27.86 -1.38
C ALA A 489 -33.50 -26.52 -2.13
N LYS A 490 -34.64 -26.00 -2.54
CA LYS A 490 -34.75 -24.68 -3.17
C LYS A 490 -36.11 -24.07 -2.83
N GLY A 491 -36.15 -22.80 -2.49
CA GLY A 491 -37.38 -22.19 -1.97
C GLY A 491 -37.13 -20.93 -1.19
N THR A 492 -38.13 -20.49 -0.44
CA THR A 492 -37.94 -19.45 0.59
C THR A 492 -37.14 -20.01 1.78
N PRO A 493 -36.53 -19.16 2.64
CA PRO A 493 -35.82 -19.63 3.83
C PRO A 493 -36.65 -20.55 4.72
N GLU A 494 -37.97 -20.31 4.84
CA GLU A 494 -38.89 -21.15 5.61
C GLU A 494 -39.09 -22.53 4.96
N GLU A 495 -39.16 -22.60 3.63
CA GLU A 495 -39.24 -23.87 2.89
C GLU A 495 -37.94 -24.69 3.02
N ILE A 496 -36.78 -24.03 3.07
CA ILE A 496 -35.50 -24.70 3.35
C ILE A 496 -35.49 -25.23 4.80
N GLU A 497 -35.92 -24.42 5.76
CA GLU A 497 -35.98 -24.79 7.19
C GLU A 497 -36.91 -25.99 7.43
N ALA A 498 -38.01 -26.10 6.68
CA ALA A 498 -38.95 -27.22 6.77
C ALA A 498 -38.45 -28.49 6.05
N ASN A 499 -37.41 -28.42 5.22
CA ASN A 499 -36.95 -29.56 4.44
C ASN A 499 -36.00 -30.46 5.26
N PRO A 500 -36.38 -31.72 5.56
CA PRO A 500 -35.56 -32.62 6.37
C PRO A 500 -34.29 -33.11 5.66
N GLU A 501 -34.21 -33.07 4.33
CA GLU A 501 -33.01 -33.46 3.58
C GLU A 501 -31.95 -32.35 3.57
N SER A 502 -32.33 -31.10 3.86
CA SER A 502 -31.42 -29.95 3.92
C SER A 502 -30.65 -29.94 5.24
N LEU A 503 -29.33 -30.14 5.16
CA LEU A 503 -28.46 -29.98 6.32
C LEU A 503 -28.53 -28.54 6.86
N THR A 504 -28.55 -27.56 5.94
CA THR A 504 -28.75 -26.14 6.26
C THR A 504 -30.07 -25.92 7.00
N GLY A 505 -31.18 -26.48 6.49
CA GLY A 505 -32.50 -26.44 7.12
C GLY A 505 -32.53 -27.03 8.54
N GLN A 506 -31.81 -28.14 8.78
CA GLN A 506 -31.67 -28.75 10.11
C GLN A 506 -30.96 -27.83 11.12
N TYR A 507 -29.96 -27.06 10.68
CA TYR A 507 -29.32 -26.04 11.53
C TYR A 507 -30.21 -24.81 11.75
N LEU A 508 -30.90 -24.34 10.71
CA LEU A 508 -31.83 -23.20 10.81
C LEU A 508 -32.99 -23.51 11.77
N SER A 509 -33.56 -24.70 11.69
CA SER A 509 -34.63 -25.18 12.57
C SER A 509 -34.17 -25.57 13.97
N ARG A 510 -32.86 -25.49 14.24
CA ARG A 510 -32.22 -25.89 15.51
C ARG A 510 -32.37 -27.38 15.85
N GLN A 511 -32.70 -28.23 14.88
CA GLN A 511 -32.63 -29.69 15.05
C GLN A 511 -31.18 -30.14 15.26
N LEU A 512 -30.25 -29.52 14.53
CA LEU A 512 -28.82 -29.61 14.77
C LEU A 512 -28.33 -28.28 15.36
N THR A 513 -27.46 -28.37 16.36
CA THR A 513 -26.80 -27.21 16.96
C THR A 513 -25.36 -27.54 17.31
N ILE A 514 -24.51 -26.51 17.34
CA ILE A 514 -23.14 -26.65 17.86
C ILE A 514 -23.23 -26.55 19.40
N GLU A 515 -23.06 -27.67 20.08
CA GLU A 515 -23.16 -27.73 21.53
C GLU A 515 -22.07 -26.89 22.22
N THR A 516 -22.47 -26.07 23.18
CA THR A 516 -21.52 -25.36 24.03
C THR A 516 -20.94 -26.32 25.08
N PRO A 517 -19.60 -26.46 25.20
CA PRO A 517 -19.01 -27.34 26.19
C PRO A 517 -19.46 -27.01 27.61
N ALA A 518 -19.99 -28.00 28.34
CA ALA A 518 -20.46 -27.83 29.71
C ALA A 518 -19.33 -27.43 30.67
N VAL A 519 -18.09 -27.87 30.39
CA VAL A 519 -16.89 -27.54 31.17
C VAL A 519 -15.88 -26.85 30.26
N ARG A 520 -15.41 -25.67 30.66
CA ARG A 520 -14.36 -24.91 29.97
C ARG A 520 -13.00 -25.20 30.59
N ARG A 521 -11.96 -25.24 29.76
CA ARG A 521 -10.59 -25.41 30.22
C ARG A 521 -10.08 -24.09 30.80
N GLU A 522 -9.42 -24.17 31.94
CA GLU A 522 -8.73 -23.02 32.56
C GLU A 522 -7.22 -23.14 32.38
N SER A 523 -6.52 -22.02 32.47
CA SER A 523 -5.06 -21.99 32.41
C SER A 523 -4.49 -21.01 33.41
N SER A 524 -3.46 -21.45 34.14
CA SER A 524 -2.69 -20.61 35.06
C SER A 524 -1.52 -19.88 34.38
N LYS A 525 -1.23 -20.20 33.11
CA LYS A 525 -0.11 -19.63 32.35
C LYS A 525 -0.62 -18.72 31.25
N CYS A 526 0.07 -17.60 31.02
CA CYS A 526 -0.30 -16.64 30.01
C CYS A 526 0.91 -15.99 29.33
N ILE A 527 0.69 -15.50 28.11
CA ILE A 527 1.57 -14.57 27.41
C ILE A 527 1.05 -13.16 27.71
N LYS A 528 1.86 -12.35 28.37
CA LYS A 528 1.52 -10.96 28.70
C LYS A 528 2.17 -10.04 27.68
N LEU A 529 1.34 -9.23 27.03
CA LEU A 529 1.73 -8.13 26.17
C LEU A 529 1.56 -6.85 26.98
N LYS A 530 2.57 -6.00 27.04
CA LYS A 530 2.49 -4.70 27.73
C LYS A 530 2.76 -3.52 26.82
N GLY A 531 2.09 -2.41 27.09
CA GLY A 531 2.29 -1.12 26.45
C GLY A 531 2.07 -1.13 24.94
N CYS A 532 1.13 -1.96 24.45
CA CYS A 532 0.88 -2.12 23.03
C CYS A 532 0.30 -0.83 22.43
N ARG A 533 1.03 -0.22 21.50
CA ARG A 533 0.75 1.13 20.97
C ARG A 533 0.91 1.25 19.45
N GLU A 534 1.01 0.11 18.76
CA GLU A 534 1.09 0.07 17.29
C GLU A 534 -0.27 0.46 16.66
N ASN A 535 -0.25 1.21 15.55
CA ASN A 535 -1.43 1.73 14.86
C ASN A 535 -2.43 2.44 15.79
N ASN A 536 -3.62 1.87 15.97
CA ASN A 536 -4.70 2.46 16.76
C ASN A 536 -4.79 1.90 18.19
N LEU A 537 -3.83 1.07 18.62
CA LEU A 537 -3.77 0.54 19.97
C LEU A 537 -3.38 1.66 20.95
N LYS A 538 -4.10 1.76 22.07
CA LYS A 538 -3.96 2.87 23.03
C LYS A 538 -3.18 2.47 24.27
N ASN A 539 -1.91 2.09 24.08
CA ASN A 539 -1.01 1.67 25.17
C ASN A 539 -1.63 0.60 26.08
N ILE A 540 -2.08 -0.51 25.48
CA ILE A 540 -2.86 -1.54 26.19
C ILE A 540 -1.97 -2.67 26.71
N ASP A 541 -2.39 -3.23 27.85
CA ASP A 541 -1.83 -4.45 28.43
C ASP A 541 -2.83 -5.60 28.27
N VAL A 542 -2.36 -6.77 27.81
CA VAL A 542 -3.21 -7.94 27.55
C VAL A 542 -2.51 -9.21 28.00
N ALA A 543 -3.22 -10.08 28.73
CA ALA A 543 -2.74 -11.42 29.08
C ALA A 543 -3.52 -12.49 28.31
N ILE A 544 -2.82 -13.27 27.49
CA ILE A 544 -3.39 -14.33 26.65
C ILE A 544 -3.11 -15.69 27.32
N PRO A 545 -4.12 -16.41 27.82
CA PRO A 545 -3.91 -17.70 28.46
C PRO A 545 -3.41 -18.75 27.44
N THR A 546 -2.46 -19.59 27.87
CA THR A 546 -1.86 -20.65 27.03
C THR A 546 -2.47 -22.02 27.33
N GLY A 547 -2.41 -22.96 26.39
CA GLY A 547 -2.97 -24.31 26.58
C GLY A 547 -4.51 -24.38 26.51
N VAL A 548 -5.16 -23.27 26.13
CA VAL A 548 -6.61 -23.16 25.96
C VAL A 548 -6.95 -22.53 24.61
N LEU A 549 -8.21 -22.65 24.18
CA LEU A 549 -8.71 -21.98 22.99
C LEU A 549 -9.06 -20.53 23.33
N THR A 550 -8.23 -19.58 22.88
CA THR A 550 -8.43 -18.15 23.10
C THR A 550 -8.98 -17.49 21.85
N LEU A 551 -10.17 -16.88 21.95
CA LEU A 551 -10.79 -16.13 20.86
C LEU A 551 -10.54 -14.63 21.05
N VAL A 552 -9.97 -13.98 20.03
CA VAL A 552 -9.82 -12.52 20.00
C VAL A 552 -10.92 -11.93 19.13
N THR A 553 -11.88 -11.27 19.76
CA THR A 553 -13.08 -10.72 19.10
C THR A 553 -13.11 -9.18 19.17
N GLY A 554 -14.05 -8.58 18.43
CA GLY A 554 -14.24 -7.14 18.32
C GLY A 554 -14.61 -6.70 16.90
N VAL A 555 -15.08 -5.46 16.75
CA VAL A 555 -15.49 -4.89 15.45
C VAL A 555 -14.32 -4.73 14.47
N SER A 556 -14.60 -4.63 13.17
CA SER A 556 -13.58 -4.36 12.16
C SER A 556 -12.88 -3.03 12.44
N GLY A 557 -11.55 -3.00 12.27
CA GLY A 557 -10.73 -1.85 12.64
C GLY A 557 -10.35 -1.75 14.13
N SER A 558 -10.83 -2.62 15.04
CA SER A 558 -10.52 -2.51 16.48
C SER A 558 -9.08 -2.81 16.90
N GLY A 559 -8.18 -3.14 15.95
CA GLY A 559 -6.76 -3.44 16.23
C GLY A 559 -6.45 -4.92 16.51
N LYS A 560 -7.38 -5.86 16.28
CA LYS A 560 -7.16 -7.32 16.48
C LYS A 560 -5.93 -7.84 15.72
N SER A 561 -5.86 -7.53 14.42
CA SER A 561 -4.75 -7.97 13.57
C SER A 561 -3.43 -7.32 13.99
N THR A 562 -3.46 -6.07 14.42
CA THR A 562 -2.28 -5.36 14.95
C THR A 562 -1.77 -6.04 16.22
N LEU A 563 -2.65 -6.36 17.16
CA LEU A 563 -2.27 -7.02 18.41
C LEU A 563 -1.66 -8.42 18.15
N ILE A 564 -2.29 -9.21 17.28
CA ILE A 564 -1.91 -10.61 17.07
C ILE A 564 -0.76 -10.79 16.08
N TYR A 565 -0.82 -10.15 14.91
CA TYR A 565 0.18 -10.36 13.87
C TYR A 565 1.36 -9.38 13.98
N GLU A 566 1.08 -8.07 14.13
CA GLU A 566 2.12 -7.05 14.15
C GLU A 566 2.93 -7.06 15.45
N ILE A 567 2.28 -7.27 16.60
CA ILE A 567 2.94 -7.30 17.92
C ILE A 567 3.28 -8.71 18.35
N LEU A 568 2.28 -9.55 18.67
CA LEU A 568 2.50 -10.86 19.30
C LEU A 568 3.32 -11.80 18.40
N TYR A 569 2.86 -12.05 17.17
CA TYR A 569 3.51 -12.99 16.27
C TYR A 569 4.93 -12.55 15.93
N ARG A 570 5.11 -11.32 15.43
CA ARG A 570 6.45 -10.81 15.11
C ARG A 570 7.36 -10.77 16.34
N GLY A 571 6.85 -10.35 17.50
CA GLY A 571 7.64 -10.31 18.73
C GLY A 571 8.09 -11.71 19.20
N LEU A 572 7.22 -12.72 19.10
CA LEU A 572 7.61 -14.10 19.38
C LEU A 572 8.56 -14.65 18.32
N MET A 573 8.37 -14.33 17.04
CA MET A 573 9.30 -14.72 15.96
C MET A 573 10.70 -14.12 16.16
N GLN A 574 10.80 -12.89 16.67
CA GLN A 574 12.08 -12.28 17.05
C GLN A 574 12.74 -13.07 18.18
N LYS A 575 12.00 -13.41 19.25
CA LYS A 575 12.53 -14.14 20.41
C LYS A 575 12.91 -15.60 20.11
N LEU A 576 12.10 -16.31 19.34
CA LEU A 576 12.24 -17.76 19.15
C LEU A 576 13.07 -18.14 17.92
N HIS A 577 13.00 -17.33 16.87
CA HIS A 577 13.60 -17.66 15.58
C HIS A 577 14.60 -16.60 15.09
N ASN A 578 14.98 -15.64 15.95
CA ASN A 578 15.83 -14.49 15.60
C ASN A 578 15.33 -13.80 14.31
N SER A 579 14.00 -13.71 14.16
CA SER A 579 13.40 -13.07 13.00
C SER A 579 13.85 -11.60 12.92
N ARG A 580 14.05 -11.13 11.70
CA ARG A 580 14.49 -9.77 11.41
C ARG A 580 13.33 -8.78 11.28
N GLU A 581 12.11 -9.29 11.24
CA GLU A 581 10.91 -8.44 11.22
C GLU A 581 10.70 -7.80 12.59
N ARG A 582 10.69 -6.47 12.64
CA ARG A 582 10.42 -5.74 13.88
C ARG A 582 8.96 -5.91 14.28
N ALA A 583 8.74 -6.30 15.53
CA ALA A 583 7.43 -6.24 16.13
C ALA A 583 6.93 -4.79 16.20
N GLY A 584 5.61 -4.61 16.09
CA GLY A 584 4.95 -3.33 16.28
C GLY A 584 5.29 -2.73 17.65
N SER A 585 5.12 -1.42 17.78
CA SER A 585 5.44 -0.64 18.98
C SER A 585 4.74 -1.20 20.23
N HIS A 586 5.55 -1.68 21.18
CA HIS A 586 5.12 -2.22 22.48
C HIS A 586 6.25 -2.06 23.52
N ASP A 587 5.97 -2.31 24.80
CA ASP A 587 6.97 -2.24 25.88
C ASP A 587 7.67 -3.58 26.07
N GLU A 588 6.89 -4.64 26.34
CA GLU A 588 7.45 -5.96 26.57
C GLU A 588 6.46 -7.10 26.26
N ILE A 589 7.02 -8.27 25.94
CA ILE A 589 6.28 -9.53 25.79
C ILE A 589 6.84 -10.53 26.80
N LEU A 590 6.06 -10.90 27.80
CA LEU A 590 6.44 -11.85 28.84
C LEU A 590 5.72 -13.18 28.60
N THR A 591 6.46 -14.26 28.43
CA THR A 591 5.91 -15.61 28.25
C THR A 591 5.93 -16.35 29.59
N GLY A 592 4.77 -16.67 30.15
CA GLY A 592 4.65 -17.45 31.39
C GLY A 592 5.01 -18.94 31.26
N GLN A 593 5.51 -19.36 30.10
CA GLN A 593 6.02 -20.70 29.80
C GLN A 593 7.00 -20.64 28.63
N GLU A 594 7.77 -21.71 28.45
CA GLU A 594 8.57 -21.92 27.25
C GLU A 594 7.66 -22.20 26.04
N ILE A 595 7.97 -21.55 24.90
CA ILE A 595 7.23 -21.70 23.65
C ILE A 595 8.23 -22.17 22.61
N ASP A 596 8.08 -23.40 22.11
CA ASP A 596 9.06 -23.96 21.16
C ASP A 596 8.97 -23.33 19.76
N LYS A 597 7.74 -23.06 19.31
CA LYS A 597 7.46 -22.55 17.96
C LYS A 597 6.12 -21.83 17.91
N VAL A 598 6.01 -20.87 17.00
CA VAL A 598 4.74 -20.22 16.67
C VAL A 598 4.39 -20.54 15.22
N ILE A 599 3.18 -21.04 15.00
CA ILE A 599 2.68 -21.39 13.67
C ILE A 599 1.50 -20.46 13.36
N VAL A 600 1.63 -19.67 12.31
CA VAL A 600 0.53 -18.89 11.76
C VAL A 600 -0.05 -19.62 10.56
N ILE A 601 -1.34 -19.94 10.64
CA ILE A 601 -2.13 -20.47 9.53
C ILE A 601 -2.94 -19.30 9.00
N ASN A 602 -2.66 -18.86 7.77
CA ASN A 602 -3.32 -17.71 7.14
C ASN A 602 -4.06 -18.13 5.86
N GLN A 603 -4.81 -17.19 5.29
CA GLN A 603 -5.54 -17.36 4.02
C GLN A 603 -4.68 -16.98 2.79
N SER A 604 -3.35 -16.94 2.93
CA SER A 604 -2.50 -16.68 1.76
C SER A 604 -2.54 -17.91 0.84
N PRO A 605 -2.55 -17.71 -0.49
CA PRO A 605 -2.59 -18.84 -1.42
C PRO A 605 -1.37 -19.74 -1.20
N ILE A 606 -1.61 -21.05 -1.16
CA ILE A 606 -0.58 -22.09 -0.94
C ILE A 606 0.58 -21.94 -1.93
N GLY A 607 0.26 -21.58 -3.18
CA GLY A 607 1.23 -21.24 -4.20
C GLY A 607 0.60 -20.43 -5.31
N LYS A 608 1.41 -19.60 -5.98
CA LYS A 608 0.99 -18.72 -7.06
C LYS A 608 1.07 -19.37 -8.45
N THR A 609 1.52 -20.62 -8.53
CA THR A 609 1.72 -21.33 -9.79
C THR A 609 0.93 -22.65 -9.79
N PRO A 610 0.55 -23.16 -10.99
CA PRO A 610 -0.11 -24.47 -11.12
C PRO A 610 0.72 -25.67 -10.63
N ARG A 611 2.02 -25.46 -10.37
CA ARG A 611 2.94 -26.46 -9.84
C ARG A 611 2.69 -26.79 -8.38
N SER A 612 2.23 -25.81 -7.61
CA SER A 612 1.78 -26.03 -6.25
C SER A 612 0.42 -26.71 -6.26
N ASN A 613 0.29 -27.76 -5.47
CA ASN A 613 -0.93 -28.52 -5.26
C ASN A 613 -0.91 -29.19 -3.87
N PRO A 614 -2.02 -29.73 -3.37
CA PRO A 614 -2.08 -30.42 -2.07
C PRO A 614 -1.00 -31.49 -1.91
N ALA A 615 -0.72 -32.25 -2.98
CA ALA A 615 0.24 -33.35 -2.95
C ALA A 615 1.69 -32.88 -2.76
N THR A 616 2.08 -31.79 -3.44
CA THR A 616 3.41 -31.19 -3.31
C THR A 616 3.57 -30.43 -2.00
N TYR A 617 2.55 -29.69 -1.56
CA TYR A 617 2.61 -28.89 -0.34
C TYR A 617 2.75 -29.76 0.92
N THR A 618 1.99 -30.85 1.02
CA THR A 618 2.10 -31.82 2.12
C THR A 618 3.29 -32.77 1.97
N LYS A 619 4.04 -32.67 0.86
CA LYS A 619 5.13 -33.59 0.48
C LYS A 619 4.69 -35.05 0.41
N VAL A 620 3.40 -35.35 0.24
CA VAL A 620 2.94 -36.73 0.01
C VAL A 620 3.34 -37.19 -1.40
N PHE A 621 3.46 -36.26 -2.34
CA PHE A 621 3.86 -36.57 -3.71
C PHE A 621 5.27 -37.17 -3.80
N ASP A 622 6.20 -36.79 -2.92
CA ASP A 622 7.54 -37.36 -2.87
C ASP A 622 7.52 -38.85 -2.56
N GLU A 623 6.66 -39.27 -1.64
CA GLU A 623 6.48 -40.68 -1.28
C GLU A 623 5.77 -41.44 -2.39
N ILE A 624 4.73 -40.85 -3.01
CA ILE A 624 4.04 -41.46 -4.17
C ILE A 624 5.04 -41.71 -5.32
N ARG A 625 5.91 -40.75 -5.64
CA ARG A 625 6.91 -40.90 -6.70
C ARG A 625 7.91 -42.02 -6.42
N LYS A 626 8.27 -42.27 -5.16
CA LYS A 626 9.11 -43.42 -4.77
C LYS A 626 8.39 -44.73 -5.07
N VAL A 627 7.13 -44.85 -4.67
CA VAL A 627 6.30 -46.04 -4.93
C VAL A 627 6.20 -46.34 -6.43
N PHE A 628 5.96 -45.32 -7.27
CA PHE A 628 5.92 -45.49 -8.72
C PHE A 628 7.28 -45.95 -9.29
N SER A 629 8.39 -45.43 -8.77
CA SER A 629 9.73 -45.84 -9.19
C SER A 629 10.08 -47.30 -8.84
N GLU A 630 9.42 -47.85 -7.82
CA GLU A 630 9.66 -49.21 -7.33
C GLU A 630 8.84 -50.27 -8.07
N THR A 631 7.90 -49.86 -8.94
CA THR A 631 7.12 -50.78 -9.77
C THR A 631 8.00 -51.58 -10.73
N LYS A 632 7.57 -52.80 -11.08
CA LYS A 632 8.34 -53.70 -11.98
C LYS A 632 8.61 -53.03 -13.33
N GLU A 633 7.58 -52.43 -13.93
CA GLU A 633 7.67 -51.72 -15.21
C GLU A 633 8.66 -50.54 -15.15
N SER A 634 8.61 -49.77 -14.06
CA SER A 634 9.53 -48.63 -13.85
C SER A 634 10.98 -49.09 -13.73
N LYS A 635 11.24 -50.16 -12.95
CA LYS A 635 12.58 -50.72 -12.79
C LYS A 635 13.15 -51.25 -14.10
N LEU A 636 12.34 -51.92 -14.93
CA LEU A 636 12.75 -52.40 -16.25
C LEU A 636 13.16 -51.26 -17.19
N ARG A 637 12.48 -50.11 -17.13
CA ARG A 637 12.79 -48.93 -17.94
C ARG A 637 13.84 -48.00 -17.32
N GLY A 638 14.38 -48.35 -16.14
CA GLY A 638 15.35 -47.52 -15.42
C GLY A 638 14.80 -46.19 -14.91
N PHE A 639 13.48 -46.08 -14.75
CA PHE A 639 12.84 -44.85 -14.29
C PHE A 639 13.02 -44.65 -12.79
N LYS A 640 13.56 -43.47 -12.44
CA LYS A 640 13.78 -43.01 -11.05
C LYS A 640 12.62 -42.12 -10.58
N PRO A 641 12.50 -41.80 -9.28
CA PRO A 641 11.47 -40.88 -8.76
C PRO A 641 11.44 -39.50 -9.46
N GLY A 642 12.56 -39.08 -10.05
CA GLY A 642 12.66 -37.86 -10.84
C GLY A 642 11.80 -37.86 -12.11
N ARG A 643 11.66 -39.01 -12.80
CA ARG A 643 10.83 -39.13 -14.02
C ARG A 643 9.36 -38.83 -13.72
N PHE A 644 8.89 -39.23 -12.55
CA PHE A 644 7.54 -39.02 -12.05
C PHE A 644 7.32 -37.62 -11.47
N SER A 645 8.30 -36.73 -11.52
CA SER A 645 8.14 -35.34 -11.12
C SER A 645 7.71 -34.47 -12.30
N PHE A 646 6.54 -33.82 -12.20
CA PHE A 646 6.16 -32.83 -13.21
C PHE A 646 7.06 -31.57 -13.17
N ASN A 647 7.84 -31.36 -12.11
CA ASN A 647 8.77 -30.24 -11.97
C ASN A 647 10.13 -30.47 -12.65
N VAL A 648 10.47 -31.71 -13.02
CA VAL A 648 11.79 -32.08 -13.53
C VAL A 648 11.68 -32.53 -14.98
N ARG A 649 12.66 -32.14 -15.81
CA ARG A 649 12.76 -32.61 -17.20
C ARG A 649 12.96 -34.13 -17.23
N GLY A 650 12.32 -34.80 -18.19
CA GLY A 650 12.40 -36.24 -18.35
C GLY A 650 11.03 -36.86 -18.61
N GLY A 651 10.10 -36.78 -17.64
CA GLY A 651 8.79 -37.42 -17.77
C GLY A 651 7.60 -36.48 -17.91
N ARG A 652 7.79 -35.20 -17.61
CA ARG A 652 6.75 -34.17 -17.78
C ARG A 652 6.43 -33.92 -19.26
N CYS A 653 5.26 -33.35 -19.52
CA CYS A 653 4.95 -32.78 -20.84
C CYS A 653 5.79 -31.51 -21.07
N GLU A 654 6.46 -31.43 -22.22
CA GLU A 654 7.36 -30.32 -22.53
C GLU A 654 6.60 -29.08 -23.03
N ALA A 655 5.45 -29.21 -23.71
CA ALA A 655 4.65 -28.04 -24.12
C ALA A 655 4.19 -27.19 -22.93
N CYS A 656 3.66 -27.82 -21.87
CA CYS A 656 3.24 -27.10 -20.65
C CYS A 656 4.30 -27.08 -19.55
N ASN A 657 5.51 -27.57 -19.81
CA ASN A 657 6.56 -27.73 -18.79
C ASN A 657 6.10 -28.42 -17.48
N GLY A 658 5.14 -29.35 -17.58
CA GLY A 658 4.55 -30.06 -16.44
C GLY A 658 3.40 -29.36 -15.70
N ASP A 659 3.00 -28.15 -16.09
CA ASP A 659 1.92 -27.42 -15.42
C ASP A 659 0.53 -28.00 -15.73
N GLY A 660 0.38 -28.70 -16.86
CA GLY A 660 -0.86 -29.27 -17.37
C GLY A 660 -1.78 -28.26 -18.05
N VAL A 661 -1.53 -26.98 -17.84
CA VAL A 661 -2.28 -25.85 -18.38
C VAL A 661 -1.33 -24.79 -18.91
N ILE A 662 -1.83 -23.96 -19.81
CA ILE A 662 -1.14 -22.81 -20.38
C ILE A 662 -1.89 -21.55 -19.92
N LYS A 663 -1.13 -20.58 -19.40
CA LYS A 663 -1.69 -19.29 -19.01
C LYS A 663 -1.84 -18.42 -20.26
N ILE A 664 -3.05 -17.96 -20.53
CA ILE A 664 -3.34 -17.00 -21.59
C ILE A 664 -3.51 -15.62 -20.95
N GLU A 665 -2.68 -14.68 -21.39
CA GLU A 665 -2.75 -13.29 -20.95
C GLU A 665 -3.94 -12.61 -21.63
N MET A 666 -4.78 -11.95 -20.82
CA MET A 666 -5.97 -11.25 -21.28
C MET A 666 -5.80 -9.75 -21.04
N ASN A 667 -6.08 -8.92 -22.04
CA ASN A 667 -5.79 -7.47 -21.95
C ASN A 667 -6.62 -6.73 -20.89
N PHE A 668 -7.91 -7.09 -20.76
CA PHE A 668 -8.85 -6.41 -19.85
C PHE A 668 -9.52 -7.36 -18.85
N LEU A 669 -9.57 -8.66 -19.17
CA LEU A 669 -10.12 -9.69 -18.30
C LEU A 669 -8.99 -10.30 -17.45
N PRO A 670 -9.32 -10.94 -16.32
CA PRO A 670 -8.33 -11.73 -15.59
C PRO A 670 -7.75 -12.83 -16.49
N ASP A 671 -6.44 -13.07 -16.37
CA ASP A 671 -5.76 -14.15 -17.08
C ASP A 671 -6.43 -15.50 -16.82
N VAL A 672 -6.53 -16.31 -17.87
CA VAL A 672 -7.21 -17.61 -17.81
C VAL A 672 -6.21 -18.73 -18.07
N TYR A 673 -6.39 -19.85 -17.37
CA TYR A 673 -5.62 -21.06 -17.61
C TYR A 673 -6.41 -22.01 -18.48
N VAL A 674 -5.90 -22.28 -19.68
CA VAL A 674 -6.48 -23.25 -20.62
C VAL A 674 -5.73 -24.58 -20.52
N GLU A 675 -6.43 -25.69 -20.69
CA GLU A 675 -5.79 -27.01 -20.68
C GLU A 675 -4.74 -27.13 -21.80
N CYS A 676 -3.60 -27.75 -21.49
CA CYS A 676 -2.58 -28.01 -22.49
C CYS A 676 -3.10 -29.01 -23.53
N GLU A 677 -3.08 -28.63 -24.80
CA GLU A 677 -3.58 -29.46 -25.90
C GLU A 677 -2.79 -30.77 -26.08
N GLU A 678 -1.48 -30.74 -25.81
CA GLU A 678 -0.60 -31.89 -26.01
C GLU A 678 -0.83 -33.00 -24.96
N CYS A 679 -0.89 -32.63 -23.67
CA CYS A 679 -1.07 -33.61 -22.59
C CYS A 679 -2.50 -33.72 -22.07
N ARG A 680 -3.43 -32.86 -22.53
CA ARG A 680 -4.83 -32.78 -22.07
C ARG A 680 -4.92 -32.71 -20.54
N GLY A 681 -4.17 -31.82 -19.93
CA GLY A 681 -4.14 -31.65 -18.47
C GLY A 681 -3.33 -32.69 -17.69
N LYS A 682 -2.85 -33.78 -18.30
CA LYS A 682 -2.20 -34.89 -17.59
C LYS A 682 -0.82 -34.58 -17.02
N ARG A 683 -0.18 -33.47 -17.41
CA ARG A 683 1.16 -33.01 -16.97
C ARG A 683 2.37 -33.86 -17.39
N TYR A 684 2.17 -35.07 -17.89
CA TYR A 684 3.22 -36.01 -18.27
C TYR A 684 3.16 -36.38 -19.75
N ASN A 685 4.29 -36.85 -20.29
CA ASN A 685 4.33 -37.48 -21.60
C ASN A 685 3.76 -38.91 -21.55
N ASN A 686 3.38 -39.45 -22.72
CA ASN A 686 2.72 -40.75 -22.82
C ASN A 686 3.59 -41.90 -22.24
N GLU A 687 4.90 -41.90 -22.48
CA GLU A 687 5.83 -42.93 -21.98
C GLU A 687 5.82 -43.04 -20.45
N THR A 688 5.64 -41.92 -19.73
CA THR A 688 5.61 -41.90 -18.27
C THR A 688 4.25 -42.38 -17.74
N LEU A 689 3.17 -42.12 -18.49
CA LEU A 689 1.81 -42.52 -18.14
C LEU A 689 1.54 -44.01 -18.33
N GLU A 690 2.38 -44.70 -19.10
CA GLU A 690 2.30 -46.17 -19.25
C GLU A 690 2.59 -46.91 -17.95
N ILE A 691 3.39 -46.33 -17.04
CA ILE A 691 3.69 -46.96 -15.75
C ILE A 691 2.48 -46.86 -14.83
N LYS A 692 2.02 -48.02 -14.34
CA LYS A 692 0.84 -48.11 -13.48
C LYS A 692 1.17 -48.68 -12.10
N TYR A 693 0.57 -48.09 -11.07
CA TYR A 693 0.51 -48.64 -9.72
C TYR A 693 -0.93 -49.06 -9.42
N LYS A 694 -1.16 -50.34 -9.09
CA LYS A 694 -2.51 -50.91 -8.89
C LYS A 694 -3.49 -50.54 -10.02
N GLY A 695 -3.00 -50.57 -11.27
CA GLY A 695 -3.79 -50.25 -12.46
C GLY A 695 -3.99 -48.75 -12.74
N LYS A 696 -3.45 -47.85 -11.90
CA LYS A 696 -3.58 -46.40 -12.06
C LYS A 696 -2.26 -45.74 -12.47
N SER A 697 -2.32 -44.83 -13.45
CA SER A 697 -1.15 -44.01 -13.82
C SER A 697 -0.90 -42.89 -12.79
N ILE A 698 0.27 -42.25 -12.86
CA ILE A 698 0.56 -41.15 -11.93
C ILE A 698 -0.38 -39.94 -12.10
N ALA A 699 -0.81 -39.66 -13.33
CA ALA A 699 -1.78 -38.59 -13.59
C ALA A 699 -3.15 -38.94 -13.02
N GLU A 700 -3.58 -40.20 -13.12
CA GLU A 700 -4.84 -40.66 -12.51
C GLU A 700 -4.79 -40.56 -10.98
N VAL A 701 -3.66 -40.95 -10.37
CA VAL A 701 -3.48 -40.80 -8.91
C VAL A 701 -3.53 -39.32 -8.49
N LEU A 702 -2.95 -38.42 -9.29
CA LEU A 702 -3.05 -36.98 -9.03
C LEU A 702 -4.48 -36.44 -9.23
N ASP A 703 -5.30 -37.08 -10.06
CA ASP A 703 -6.69 -36.67 -10.29
C ASP A 703 -7.69 -37.24 -9.24
N MET A 704 -7.24 -38.18 -8.40
CA MET A 704 -8.03 -38.72 -7.31
C MET A 704 -8.24 -37.70 -6.19
N SER A 705 -9.41 -37.77 -5.55
CA SER A 705 -9.66 -37.11 -4.28
C SER A 705 -8.76 -37.66 -3.17
N VAL A 706 -8.56 -36.88 -2.10
CA VAL A 706 -7.80 -37.33 -0.92
C VAL A 706 -8.39 -38.61 -0.34
N GLU A 707 -9.72 -38.73 -0.33
CA GLU A 707 -10.42 -39.90 0.19
C GLU A 707 -10.20 -41.17 -0.66
N GLU A 708 -10.32 -41.06 -1.98
CA GLU A 708 -10.01 -42.16 -2.89
C GLU A 708 -8.52 -42.57 -2.80
N ALA A 709 -7.62 -41.59 -2.70
CA ALA A 709 -6.19 -41.86 -2.58
C ALA A 709 -5.83 -42.53 -1.24
N LEU A 710 -6.54 -42.20 -0.17
CA LEU A 710 -6.36 -42.84 1.14
C LEU A 710 -6.65 -44.35 1.05
N GLN A 711 -7.71 -44.74 0.33
CA GLN A 711 -8.05 -46.14 0.08
C GLN A 711 -6.98 -46.84 -0.77
N LEU A 712 -6.49 -46.17 -1.83
CA LEU A 712 -5.46 -46.75 -2.70
C LEU A 712 -4.14 -47.04 -1.96
N PHE A 713 -3.74 -46.12 -1.07
CA PHE A 713 -2.47 -46.16 -0.33
C PHE A 713 -2.60 -46.61 1.13
N GLU A 714 -3.70 -47.30 1.50
CA GLU A 714 -3.95 -47.74 2.86
C GLU A 714 -2.79 -48.56 3.46
N ASN A 715 -2.13 -49.36 2.63
CA ASN A 715 -1.02 -50.23 3.03
C ASN A 715 0.34 -49.52 3.15
N ILE A 716 0.41 -48.20 2.92
CA ILE A 716 1.65 -47.41 2.99
C ILE A 716 1.50 -46.36 4.09
N PRO A 717 1.98 -46.64 5.32
CA PRO A 717 1.74 -45.78 6.48
C PRO A 717 2.19 -44.32 6.31
N SER A 718 3.32 -44.10 5.63
CA SER A 718 3.88 -42.76 5.40
C SER A 718 2.99 -41.88 4.52
N ILE A 719 2.30 -42.48 3.55
CA ILE A 719 1.33 -41.80 2.68
C ILE A 719 -0.01 -41.65 3.42
N LYS A 720 -0.49 -42.74 4.02
CA LYS A 720 -1.76 -42.78 4.77
C LYS A 720 -1.84 -41.67 5.82
N HIS A 721 -0.81 -41.51 6.65
CA HIS A 721 -0.82 -40.51 7.73
C HIS A 721 -0.97 -39.07 7.21
N LYS A 722 -0.31 -38.75 6.08
CA LYS A 722 -0.41 -37.42 5.45
C LYS A 722 -1.80 -37.17 4.85
N LEU A 723 -2.35 -38.16 4.16
CA LEU A 723 -3.70 -38.08 3.58
C LEU A 723 -4.79 -38.04 4.64
N GLU A 724 -4.63 -38.79 5.72
CA GLU A 724 -5.57 -38.79 6.84
C GLU A 724 -5.62 -37.44 7.55
N THR A 725 -4.49 -36.74 7.63
CA THR A 725 -4.45 -35.36 8.13
C THR A 725 -5.30 -34.43 7.27
N LEU A 726 -5.18 -34.50 5.93
CA LEU A 726 -6.01 -33.72 5.01
C LEU A 726 -7.51 -34.05 5.17
N ARG A 727 -7.85 -35.34 5.28
CA ARG A 727 -9.24 -35.77 5.53
C ARG A 727 -9.79 -35.19 6.82
N ARG A 728 -9.03 -35.23 7.92
CA ARG A 728 -9.46 -34.72 9.24
C ARG A 728 -9.66 -33.20 9.28
N VAL A 729 -8.99 -32.47 8.40
CA VAL A 729 -9.18 -31.02 8.23
C VAL A 729 -10.44 -30.70 7.40
N GLY A 730 -11.11 -31.71 6.84
CA GLY A 730 -12.31 -31.54 6.01
C GLY A 730 -12.02 -31.50 4.51
N LEU A 731 -10.75 -31.67 4.10
CA LEU A 731 -10.31 -31.59 2.70
C LEU A 731 -10.32 -32.98 2.02
N GLY A 732 -11.22 -33.88 2.39
CA GLY A 732 -11.30 -35.22 1.78
C GLY A 732 -11.64 -35.19 0.29
N TYR A 733 -12.38 -34.17 -0.13
CA TYR A 733 -12.94 -34.03 -1.47
C TYR A 733 -11.99 -33.43 -2.51
N ILE A 734 -10.92 -32.74 -2.08
CA ILE A 734 -10.02 -32.06 -3.02
C ILE A 734 -9.17 -33.08 -3.78
N LYS A 735 -8.86 -32.80 -5.04
CA LYS A 735 -7.96 -33.66 -5.82
C LYS A 735 -6.51 -33.43 -5.40
N LEU A 736 -5.70 -34.50 -5.35
CA LEU A 736 -4.29 -34.42 -4.93
C LEU A 736 -3.47 -33.45 -5.79
N GLY A 737 -3.70 -33.46 -7.10
CA GLY A 737 -3.07 -32.62 -8.10
C GLY A 737 -3.80 -31.30 -8.38
N GLN A 738 -4.88 -30.99 -7.64
CA GLN A 738 -5.62 -29.74 -7.82
C GLN A 738 -4.70 -28.54 -7.68
N ARG A 739 -4.76 -27.61 -8.63
CA ARG A 739 -3.87 -26.46 -8.68
C ARG A 739 -4.12 -25.56 -7.46
N SER A 740 -3.07 -25.12 -6.79
CA SER A 740 -3.20 -24.20 -5.65
C SER A 740 -3.85 -22.86 -6.04
N THR A 741 -3.75 -22.45 -7.30
CA THR A 741 -4.41 -21.24 -7.83
C THR A 741 -5.94 -21.36 -7.95
N THR A 742 -6.48 -22.57 -7.78
CA THR A 742 -7.92 -22.88 -7.82
C THR A 742 -8.47 -23.34 -6.47
N LEU A 743 -7.66 -23.21 -5.41
CA LEU A 743 -8.11 -23.41 -4.04
C LEU A 743 -8.60 -22.07 -3.49
N SER A 744 -9.70 -22.12 -2.73
CA SER A 744 -10.26 -20.99 -1.99
C SER A 744 -9.28 -20.47 -0.95
#